data_AF-A0AA39LLR6-F1
#
_entry.id   AF-A0AA39LLR6-F1
#
_cell.length_a   1.000
_cell.length_b   1.000
_cell.length_c   1.000
_cell.angle_alpha   90.00
_cell.angle_beta   90.00
_cell.angle_gamma   90.00
#
_symmetry.space_group_name_H-M   'P 1'
#
loop_
_entity.id
_entity.type
_entity.pdbx_description
1 polymer ?
#
loop_
_entity_poly.entity_id
_entity_poly.type
_entity_poly.pdbx_seq_one_letter_code
_entity_poly.pdbx_strand_id
1 'polypeptide(L)'
;MKAPSSRVRQFCASRWGKLIAVLLVVDFFFLVYWRLLCCRNVTKYRISLSGVSVNATFANLQLDYIFAPEFDPRRCDDKKLFIFVMTMASLFDQRDEIRNTWAAERHMKDSVLIFIVGRPKARIHEELLSYESSKYGDIVMTTIPDAYNYTAFKVHAGYYIHNAYCPHVPYVLRADDDIVAFPERFIHFINTGFYGNEEKAIYGILVKSAGPVRDPSHKWYIPVNYYNSSSYPTYVNGPAYLMTAASTRAILERTAETTFFWIEDVMFTGLMAERTGVKVIESLRTFRFYCDAMMAVLPHCNETQISVNWIDGEIRYYPNQHLYIGPFYLCFFCVAIVPQFFLFYTCLEKSSFGQSRCYKLMLIVCVCDIVNLCNCLLAAGTFTLFEIQHCNSGIWIVYYGQFVMLFWYAYCIANLILAINRLLEFLSPRLSTILFKGDRPFFWIAVIGIYALALCALSPHPFYFYDTDAGVWYFFWLGEDSTNYFHIYNNLIKLVLVVLCYAIMLLLLKKQLRTDYHTVSVFERRLSIQACIIALACAAGNITYCVISYLPMGNSPISGIFGEFFWGVQHSAAGFVYITMNSSVRKNVALFMRRIQTYVVYSAAVLKMLSLYGYIYFSTLTIFLAYVGYAKPLLFQTLMMTRNVVIAFGLGYVWTVISIFTVYPRITALLFGMSLDANYSPIMITHTTIAVGFYAFMLSFYVMTIVLTIRRAEGTRNANAHWRVLKSVLIYCTPPNFFVAITLSAYCCDTIIEFGGYLQPSHWPTPNGITTWLQHEDFCAALRPWAGFTNVRQMVNGLAAVLAFYDYRLAVKRGVLWAARPIMKVLHIRGTSSQKALFVKSSKALPTQHTVTSSP
;
A
#
# COMPACT_ATOMS: atom_id res chain seq x y z
N MET A 1 0.99 26.74 -39.33
CA MET A 1 1.09 26.39 -37.90
C MET A 1 2.07 27.37 -37.24
N LYS A 2 1.61 28.15 -36.25
CA LYS A 2 2.46 29.12 -35.54
C LYS A 2 3.52 28.37 -34.73
N ALA A 3 4.79 28.78 -34.88
CA ALA A 3 5.89 28.24 -34.08
C ALA A 3 5.58 28.40 -32.57
N PRO A 4 5.92 27.42 -31.72
CA PRO A 4 5.68 27.53 -30.29
C PRO A 4 6.36 28.78 -29.74
N SER A 5 5.66 29.49 -28.84
CA SER A 5 6.14 30.71 -28.21
C SER A 5 7.51 30.49 -27.54
N SER A 6 8.37 31.51 -27.54
CA SER A 6 9.72 31.45 -26.97
C SER A 6 9.73 30.92 -25.53
N ARG A 7 8.67 31.21 -24.74
CA ARG A 7 8.48 30.73 -23.37
C ARG A 7 8.31 29.21 -23.27
N VAL A 8 7.63 28.56 -24.24
CA VAL A 8 7.47 27.10 -24.25
C VAL A 8 8.81 26.42 -24.55
N ARG A 9 9.57 26.94 -25.52
CA ARG A 9 10.94 26.47 -25.79
C ARG A 9 11.86 26.66 -24.58
N GLN A 10 11.74 27.78 -23.87
CA GLN A 10 12.50 28.05 -22.65
C GLN A 10 12.09 27.12 -21.49
N PHE A 11 10.80 26.82 -21.35
CA PHE A 11 10.29 25.90 -20.34
C PHE A 11 10.70 24.46 -20.63
N CYS A 12 10.56 23.96 -21.87
CA CYS A 12 11.04 22.65 -22.27
C CYS A 12 12.58 22.52 -22.14
N ALA A 13 13.32 23.60 -22.34
CA ALA A 13 14.76 23.65 -22.09
C ALA A 13 15.14 23.78 -20.60
N SER A 14 14.21 24.19 -19.74
CA SER A 14 14.44 24.40 -18.31
C SER A 14 14.62 23.08 -17.54
N ARG A 15 15.22 23.17 -16.35
CA ARG A 15 15.40 22.02 -15.44
C ARG A 15 14.08 21.30 -15.13
N TRP A 16 12.98 22.05 -15.05
CA TRP A 16 11.64 21.52 -14.77
C TRP A 16 10.98 20.89 -15.99
N GLY A 17 11.13 21.47 -17.19
CA GLY A 17 10.59 20.89 -18.42
C GLY A 17 11.22 19.55 -18.78
N LYS A 18 12.51 19.35 -18.49
CA LYS A 18 13.21 18.07 -18.68
C LYS A 18 12.79 17.01 -17.67
N LEU A 19 12.62 17.39 -16.40
CA LEU A 19 12.12 16.50 -15.36
C LEU A 19 10.68 16.04 -15.68
N ILE A 20 9.82 16.98 -16.06
CA ILE A 20 8.44 16.70 -16.48
C ILE A 20 8.43 15.83 -17.74
N ALA A 21 9.31 16.06 -18.72
CA ALA A 21 9.40 15.21 -19.90
C ALA A 21 9.81 13.77 -19.56
N VAL A 22 10.78 13.57 -18.65
CA VAL A 22 11.18 12.23 -18.19
C VAL A 22 10.04 11.55 -17.44
N LEU A 23 9.37 12.26 -16.53
CA LEU A 23 8.21 11.73 -15.79
C LEU A 23 7.05 11.40 -16.73
N LEU A 24 6.76 12.25 -17.72
CA LEU A 24 5.73 12.02 -18.73
C LEU A 24 6.09 10.86 -19.67
N VAL A 25 7.37 10.57 -19.92
CA VAL A 25 7.80 9.39 -20.69
C VAL A 25 7.61 8.12 -19.87
N VAL A 26 7.97 8.13 -18.58
CA VAL A 26 7.72 7.01 -17.66
C VAL A 26 6.21 6.77 -17.51
N ASP A 27 5.43 7.84 -17.35
CA ASP A 27 3.98 7.80 -17.25
C ASP A 27 3.33 7.41 -18.59
N PHE A 28 3.87 7.82 -19.74
CA PHE A 28 3.43 7.38 -21.07
C PHE A 28 3.69 5.88 -21.27
N PHE A 29 4.88 5.38 -20.93
CA PHE A 29 5.15 3.94 -21.01
C PHE A 29 4.29 3.15 -20.02
N PHE A 30 4.04 3.68 -18.82
CA PHE A 30 3.08 3.12 -17.86
C PHE A 30 1.66 3.11 -18.42
N LEU A 31 1.18 4.20 -19.04
CA LEU A 31 -0.17 4.32 -19.61
C LEU A 31 -0.36 3.52 -20.90
N VAL A 32 0.67 3.39 -21.74
CA VAL A 32 0.66 2.55 -22.94
C VAL A 32 0.66 1.08 -22.53
N TYR A 33 1.50 0.69 -21.57
CA TYR A 33 1.52 -0.64 -20.99
C TYR A 33 0.19 -0.98 -20.28
N TRP A 34 -0.32 -0.05 -19.47
CA TRP A 34 -1.63 -0.15 -18.79
C TRP A 34 -2.78 -0.23 -19.79
N ARG A 35 -2.78 0.54 -20.89
CA ARG A 35 -3.80 0.40 -21.95
C ARG A 35 -3.66 -0.90 -22.73
N LEU A 36 -2.46 -1.38 -23.02
CA LEU A 36 -2.26 -2.65 -23.73
C LEU A 36 -2.72 -3.86 -22.89
N LEU A 37 -2.67 -3.78 -21.56
CA LEU A 37 -3.15 -4.83 -20.65
C LEU A 37 -4.61 -4.65 -20.17
N CYS A 38 -5.04 -3.44 -19.81
CA CYS A 38 -6.42 -3.16 -19.36
C CYS A 38 -7.42 -2.95 -20.51
N CYS A 39 -7.00 -2.72 -21.75
CA CYS A 39 -7.90 -2.68 -22.91
C CYS A 39 -8.03 -4.03 -23.64
N ARG A 40 -7.79 -5.16 -22.95
CA ARG A 40 -8.64 -6.32 -23.21
C ARG A 40 -9.97 -6.02 -22.51
N ASN A 41 -10.96 -5.57 -23.29
CA ASN A 41 -12.29 -5.18 -22.82
C ASN A 41 -12.86 -6.22 -21.83
N VAL A 42 -12.72 -5.96 -20.53
CA VAL A 42 -13.57 -6.60 -19.52
C VAL A 42 -14.84 -5.77 -19.48
N THR A 43 -15.73 -6.07 -20.41
CA THR A 43 -17.12 -5.64 -20.36
C THR A 43 -17.70 -6.05 -19.02
N LYS A 44 -18.28 -5.05 -18.34
CA LYS A 44 -18.95 -5.16 -17.05
C LYS A 44 -20.20 -6.05 -17.18
N TYR A 45 -20.04 -7.37 -17.25
CA TYR A 45 -21.14 -8.31 -17.18
C TYR A 45 -21.48 -8.54 -15.71
N ARG A 46 -22.59 -7.94 -15.26
CA ARG A 46 -23.28 -8.39 -14.06
C ARG A 46 -24.05 -9.62 -14.49
N ILE A 47 -23.65 -10.84 -14.11
CA ILE A 47 -24.44 -12.02 -14.43
C ILE A 47 -25.70 -11.93 -13.56
N SER A 48 -26.80 -11.52 -14.17
CA SER A 48 -28.09 -11.98 -13.68
C SER A 48 -28.15 -13.45 -14.03
N LEU A 49 -27.90 -14.34 -13.08
CA LEU A 49 -28.06 -15.79 -13.23
C LEU A 49 -29.55 -16.09 -13.48
N SER A 50 -30.05 -15.86 -14.69
CA SER A 50 -31.34 -16.35 -15.19
C SER A 50 -31.15 -17.81 -15.59
N GLY A 51 -30.92 -18.67 -14.59
CA GLY A 51 -30.70 -20.11 -14.77
C GLY A 51 -31.87 -20.95 -14.26
N VAL A 52 -31.73 -22.26 -14.36
CA VAL A 52 -32.73 -23.21 -13.87
C VAL A 52 -32.58 -23.36 -12.35
N SER A 53 -33.68 -23.16 -11.62
CA SER A 53 -33.73 -23.33 -10.17
C SER A 53 -33.95 -24.79 -9.83
N VAL A 54 -33.04 -25.37 -9.06
CA VAL A 54 -33.08 -26.76 -8.58
C VAL A 54 -33.17 -26.76 -7.06
N ASN A 55 -34.08 -27.57 -6.54
CA ASN A 55 -34.25 -27.76 -5.11
C ASN A 55 -33.66 -29.11 -4.71
N ALA A 56 -32.53 -29.10 -4.00
CA ALA A 56 -31.98 -30.30 -3.36
C ALA A 56 -32.54 -30.43 -1.94
N THR A 57 -33.50 -31.34 -1.77
CA THR A 57 -34.14 -31.62 -0.49
C THR A 57 -33.59 -32.90 0.13
N PHE A 58 -33.16 -32.79 1.39
CA PHE A 58 -32.79 -33.88 2.29
C PHE A 58 -33.63 -33.79 3.57
N ALA A 59 -33.69 -34.87 4.36
CA ALA A 59 -34.61 -34.97 5.51
C ALA A 59 -34.42 -33.85 6.57
N ASN A 60 -33.20 -33.33 6.72
CA ASN A 60 -32.84 -32.29 7.70
C ASN A 60 -32.26 -31.01 7.06
N LEU A 61 -32.16 -30.94 5.74
CA LEU A 61 -31.54 -29.81 5.05
C LEU A 61 -32.12 -29.65 3.65
N GLN A 62 -32.43 -28.42 3.28
CA GLN A 62 -32.86 -28.06 1.93
C GLN A 62 -31.95 -26.96 1.39
N LEU A 63 -31.52 -27.09 0.14
CA LEU A 63 -30.75 -26.07 -0.57
C LEU A 63 -31.34 -25.83 -1.96
N ASP A 64 -31.83 -24.62 -2.17
CA ASP A 64 -32.19 -24.15 -3.50
C ASP A 64 -30.94 -23.55 -4.17
N TYR A 65 -30.59 -24.05 -5.34
CA TYR A 65 -29.51 -23.51 -6.15
C TYR A 65 -29.91 -23.34 -7.60
N ILE A 66 -29.35 -22.32 -8.23
CA ILE A 66 -29.52 -22.05 -9.66
C ILE A 66 -28.30 -22.59 -10.37
N PHE A 67 -28.48 -23.23 -11.52
CA PHE A 67 -27.39 -23.47 -12.46
C PHE A 67 -27.57 -22.73 -13.78
N ALA A 68 -26.47 -22.23 -14.33
CA ALA A 68 -26.42 -21.58 -15.63
C ALA A 68 -25.03 -21.74 -16.30
N PRO A 69 -24.94 -21.61 -17.63
CA PRO A 69 -26.05 -21.58 -18.58
C PRO A 69 -26.84 -22.89 -18.56
N GLU A 70 -28.04 -22.89 -19.15
CA GLU A 70 -28.80 -24.13 -19.33
C GLU A 70 -27.99 -25.13 -20.17
N PHE A 71 -27.94 -26.38 -19.74
CA PHE A 71 -27.17 -27.41 -20.40
C PHE A 71 -27.88 -27.88 -21.67
N ASP A 72 -27.16 -28.00 -22.80
CA ASP A 72 -27.72 -28.46 -24.09
C ASP A 72 -27.79 -30.00 -24.14
N PRO A 73 -28.99 -30.62 -24.15
CA PRO A 73 -29.16 -32.07 -24.22
C PRO A 73 -28.47 -32.72 -25.41
N ARG A 74 -28.33 -32.02 -26.54
CA ARG A 74 -27.76 -32.57 -27.80
C ARG A 74 -26.30 -32.97 -27.65
N ARG A 75 -25.60 -32.45 -26.64
CA ARG A 75 -24.22 -32.87 -26.33
C ARG A 75 -24.14 -34.34 -25.89
N CYS A 76 -25.26 -34.91 -25.48
CA CYS A 76 -25.38 -36.29 -25.05
C CYS A 76 -25.86 -37.25 -26.15
N ASP A 77 -26.13 -36.75 -27.36
CA ASP A 77 -26.54 -37.60 -28.49
C ASP A 77 -25.43 -38.59 -28.85
N ASP A 78 -25.81 -39.86 -29.02
CA ASP A 78 -24.92 -40.99 -29.32
C ASP A 78 -23.77 -41.21 -28.32
N LYS A 79 -23.89 -40.71 -27.07
CA LYS A 79 -22.89 -40.89 -26.01
C LYS A 79 -23.20 -42.10 -25.13
N LYS A 80 -22.14 -42.77 -24.67
CA LYS A 80 -22.23 -43.92 -23.74
C LYS A 80 -21.79 -43.58 -22.33
N LEU A 81 -21.04 -42.49 -22.15
CA LEU A 81 -20.49 -42.07 -20.87
C LEU A 81 -20.70 -40.58 -20.64
N PHE A 82 -21.35 -40.25 -19.52
CA PHE A 82 -21.49 -38.87 -19.03
C PHE A 82 -20.48 -38.65 -17.90
N ILE A 83 -19.59 -37.69 -18.06
CA ILE A 83 -18.55 -37.36 -17.08
C ILE A 83 -18.87 -36.01 -16.48
N PHE A 84 -18.92 -35.93 -15.15
CA PHE A 84 -18.91 -34.65 -14.46
C PHE A 84 -17.72 -34.55 -13.51
N VAL A 85 -16.99 -33.45 -13.64
CA VAL A 85 -15.86 -33.10 -12.78
C VAL A 85 -16.30 -31.99 -11.83
N MET A 86 -16.14 -32.20 -10.54
CA MET A 86 -16.37 -31.15 -9.55
C MET A 86 -15.10 -30.34 -9.37
N THR A 87 -15.22 -29.01 -9.46
CA THR A 87 -14.07 -28.12 -9.36
C THR A 87 -14.46 -26.79 -8.71
N MET A 88 -13.46 -26.01 -8.33
CA MET A 88 -13.65 -24.68 -7.73
C MET A 88 -13.70 -23.59 -8.80
N ALA A 89 -14.38 -22.50 -8.48
CA ALA A 89 -14.52 -21.35 -9.37
C ALA A 89 -13.19 -20.73 -9.80
N SER A 90 -12.17 -20.84 -8.95
CA SER A 90 -10.83 -20.27 -9.18
C SER A 90 -9.86 -21.19 -9.94
N LEU A 91 -10.18 -22.47 -10.13
CA LEU A 91 -9.25 -23.46 -10.71
C LEU A 91 -9.36 -23.54 -12.24
N PHE A 92 -9.08 -22.42 -12.92
CA PHE A 92 -9.10 -22.32 -14.38
C PHE A 92 -8.05 -23.23 -15.03
N ASP A 93 -6.81 -23.16 -14.52
CA ASP A 93 -5.68 -23.93 -15.05
C ASP A 93 -5.91 -25.44 -14.93
N GLN A 94 -6.52 -25.89 -13.83
CA GLN A 94 -6.86 -27.31 -13.63
C GLN A 94 -7.86 -27.80 -14.69
N ARG A 95 -8.89 -27.00 -14.99
CA ARG A 95 -9.85 -27.35 -16.05
C ARG A 95 -9.22 -27.34 -17.43
N ASP A 96 -8.39 -26.35 -17.73
CA ASP A 96 -7.65 -26.31 -19.00
C ASP A 96 -6.69 -27.49 -19.13
N GLU A 97 -6.01 -27.90 -18.06
CA GLU A 97 -5.15 -29.08 -18.05
C GLU A 97 -5.95 -30.36 -18.32
N ILE A 98 -7.09 -30.53 -17.68
CA ILE A 98 -8.01 -31.66 -17.97
C ILE A 98 -8.40 -31.68 -19.45
N ARG A 99 -8.81 -30.53 -20.01
CA ARG A 99 -9.17 -30.39 -21.44
C ARG A 99 -8.01 -30.71 -22.36
N ASN A 100 -6.79 -30.33 -22.00
CA ASN A 100 -5.60 -30.53 -22.83
C ASN A 100 -4.99 -31.94 -22.71
N THR A 101 -5.31 -32.64 -21.63
CA THR A 101 -4.79 -33.98 -21.35
C THR A 101 -5.84 -35.06 -21.63
N TRP A 102 -6.44 -35.63 -20.59
CA TRP A 102 -7.27 -36.81 -20.69
C TRP A 102 -8.69 -36.55 -21.20
N ALA A 103 -9.15 -35.29 -21.18
CA ALA A 103 -10.41 -34.88 -21.78
C ALA A 103 -10.24 -34.17 -23.13
N ALA A 104 -9.06 -34.29 -23.77
CA ALA A 104 -8.86 -33.79 -25.12
C ALA A 104 -9.87 -34.42 -26.09
N GLU A 105 -10.29 -33.64 -27.11
CA GLU A 105 -11.37 -34.00 -28.04
C GLU A 105 -11.24 -35.43 -28.61
N ARG A 106 -10.01 -35.84 -28.93
CA ARG A 106 -9.70 -37.19 -29.45
C ARG A 106 -10.14 -38.33 -28.52
N HIS A 107 -10.11 -38.12 -27.20
CA HIS A 107 -10.47 -39.12 -26.19
C HIS A 107 -11.96 -39.10 -25.84
N MET A 108 -12.70 -38.07 -26.27
CA MET A 108 -14.07 -37.79 -25.82
C MET A 108 -15.14 -38.18 -26.86
N LYS A 109 -14.80 -38.96 -27.89
CA LYS A 109 -15.71 -39.31 -29.00
C LYS A 109 -17.07 -39.85 -28.54
N ASP A 110 -17.08 -40.84 -27.65
CA ASP A 110 -18.29 -41.51 -27.15
C ASP A 110 -18.68 -41.05 -25.72
N SER A 111 -18.08 -39.96 -25.26
CA SER A 111 -18.26 -39.40 -23.93
C SER A 111 -18.66 -37.92 -23.98
N VAL A 112 -19.22 -37.41 -22.90
CA VAL A 112 -19.47 -35.97 -22.71
C VAL A 112 -18.91 -35.56 -21.35
N LEU A 113 -18.25 -34.41 -21.29
CA LEU A 113 -17.70 -33.84 -20.07
C LEU A 113 -18.41 -32.53 -19.72
N ILE A 114 -18.72 -32.38 -18.43
CA ILE A 114 -19.06 -31.10 -17.80
C ILE A 114 -18.25 -30.83 -16.54
N PHE A 115 -17.98 -29.55 -16.27
CA PHE A 115 -17.45 -29.07 -15.01
C PHE A 115 -18.57 -28.49 -14.16
N ILE A 116 -18.70 -28.95 -12.91
CA ILE A 116 -19.66 -28.41 -11.94
C ILE A 116 -18.91 -27.48 -11.00
N VAL A 117 -19.26 -26.20 -11.08
CA VAL A 117 -18.55 -25.12 -10.40
C VAL A 117 -19.46 -24.49 -9.34
N GLY A 118 -18.90 -24.23 -8.15
CA GLY A 118 -19.59 -23.53 -7.07
C GLY A 118 -19.71 -22.02 -7.33
N ARG A 119 -20.34 -21.32 -6.39
CA ARG A 119 -20.53 -19.87 -6.42
C ARG A 119 -19.16 -19.17 -6.33
N PRO A 120 -18.80 -18.33 -7.31
CA PRO A 120 -17.56 -17.56 -7.25
C PRO A 120 -17.54 -16.65 -6.01
N LYS A 121 -16.45 -16.71 -5.23
CA LYS A 121 -16.24 -15.82 -4.07
C LYS A 121 -15.87 -14.40 -4.47
N ALA A 122 -15.19 -14.25 -5.61
CA ALA A 122 -14.71 -12.98 -6.14
C ALA A 122 -15.36 -12.68 -7.48
N ARG A 123 -15.68 -11.40 -7.70
CA ARG A 123 -16.27 -10.90 -8.95
C ARG A 123 -15.41 -11.20 -10.19
N ILE A 124 -14.09 -11.18 -10.05
CA ILE A 124 -13.18 -11.51 -11.15
C ILE A 124 -13.32 -12.97 -11.61
N HIS A 125 -13.52 -13.91 -10.67
CA HIS A 125 -13.75 -15.31 -11.00
C HIS A 125 -15.09 -15.48 -11.71
N GLU A 126 -16.12 -14.73 -11.31
CA GLU A 126 -17.41 -14.72 -12.00
C GLU A 126 -17.29 -14.25 -13.46
N GLU A 127 -16.57 -13.16 -13.71
CA GLU A 127 -16.34 -12.63 -15.07
C GLU A 127 -15.48 -13.59 -15.92
N LEU A 128 -14.43 -14.17 -15.36
CA LEU A 128 -13.57 -15.14 -16.06
C LEU A 128 -14.28 -16.47 -16.33
N LEU A 129 -15.05 -16.99 -15.37
CA LEU A 129 -15.85 -18.20 -15.55
C LEU A 129 -16.93 -18.02 -16.61
N SER A 130 -17.52 -16.83 -16.70
CA SER A 130 -18.46 -16.51 -17.77
C SER A 130 -17.80 -16.60 -19.14
N TYR A 131 -16.60 -16.01 -19.25
CA TYR A 131 -15.82 -16.06 -20.48
C TYR A 131 -15.44 -17.50 -20.82
N GLU A 132 -14.93 -18.26 -19.86
CA GLU A 132 -14.58 -19.67 -20.01
C GLU A 132 -15.78 -20.52 -20.43
N SER A 133 -16.92 -20.35 -19.76
CA SER A 133 -18.19 -21.02 -20.07
C SER A 133 -18.66 -20.70 -21.48
N SER A 134 -18.56 -19.44 -21.91
CA SER A 134 -18.92 -19.04 -23.27
C SER A 134 -17.99 -19.60 -24.35
N LYS A 135 -16.71 -19.83 -23.99
CA LYS A 135 -15.68 -20.32 -24.92
C LYS A 135 -15.78 -21.82 -25.14
N TYR A 136 -15.95 -22.59 -24.06
CA TYR A 136 -15.86 -24.05 -24.10
C TYR A 136 -17.23 -24.75 -24.02
N GLY A 137 -18.26 -24.07 -23.48
CA GLY A 137 -19.61 -24.61 -23.37
C GLY A 137 -19.74 -25.83 -22.44
N ASP A 138 -18.71 -26.14 -21.65
CA ASP A 138 -18.59 -27.33 -20.81
C ASP A 138 -18.72 -27.04 -19.30
N ILE A 139 -19.02 -25.80 -18.93
CA ILE A 139 -19.16 -25.38 -17.54
C ILE A 139 -20.62 -25.22 -17.15
N VAL A 140 -20.97 -25.81 -16.02
CA VAL A 140 -22.21 -25.56 -15.29
C VAL A 140 -21.87 -24.79 -14.01
N MET A 141 -22.15 -23.48 -14.02
CA MET A 141 -21.97 -22.63 -12.85
C MET A 141 -23.19 -22.75 -11.93
N THR A 142 -22.96 -22.96 -10.64
CA THR A 142 -24.03 -23.11 -9.64
C THR A 142 -23.96 -22.01 -8.58
N THR A 143 -25.08 -21.73 -7.91
CA THR A 143 -25.09 -20.86 -6.72
C THR A 143 -24.70 -21.60 -5.42
N ILE A 144 -24.27 -22.86 -5.52
CA ILE A 144 -23.83 -23.69 -4.38
C ILE A 144 -22.56 -23.09 -3.79
N PRO A 145 -22.45 -22.82 -2.47
CA PRO A 145 -21.23 -22.30 -1.88
C PRO A 145 -20.00 -23.18 -2.19
N ASP A 146 -18.90 -22.54 -2.58
CA ASP A 146 -17.65 -23.23 -2.93
C ASP A 146 -16.83 -23.56 -1.66
N ALA A 147 -17.31 -24.57 -0.93
CA ALA A 147 -16.71 -25.10 0.29
C ALA A 147 -16.93 -26.62 0.40
N TYR A 148 -16.00 -27.33 1.05
CA TYR A 148 -15.96 -28.80 1.05
C TYR A 148 -17.23 -29.45 1.64
N ASN A 149 -17.85 -28.84 2.64
CA ASN A 149 -19.11 -29.31 3.23
C ASN A 149 -20.34 -29.19 2.31
N TYR A 150 -20.23 -28.50 1.18
CA TYR A 150 -21.28 -28.41 0.15
C TYR A 150 -20.98 -29.27 -1.08
N THR A 151 -19.89 -30.05 -1.08
CA THR A 151 -19.52 -30.94 -2.20
C THR A 151 -20.63 -31.94 -2.53
N ALA A 152 -21.35 -32.43 -1.52
CA ALA A 152 -22.51 -33.30 -1.72
C ALA A 152 -23.61 -32.65 -2.60
N PHE A 153 -23.80 -31.33 -2.54
CA PHE A 153 -24.74 -30.64 -3.42
C PHE A 153 -24.22 -30.52 -4.86
N LYS A 154 -22.90 -30.44 -5.07
CA LYS A 154 -22.32 -30.49 -6.42
C LYS A 154 -22.50 -31.88 -7.05
N VAL A 155 -22.36 -32.95 -6.27
CA VAL A 155 -22.69 -34.32 -6.73
C VAL A 155 -24.17 -34.44 -7.08
N HIS A 156 -25.06 -33.93 -6.21
CA HIS A 156 -26.49 -33.86 -6.51
C HIS A 156 -26.76 -33.11 -7.82
N ALA A 157 -26.10 -31.98 -8.05
CA ALA A 157 -26.24 -31.23 -9.30
C ALA A 157 -25.81 -32.07 -10.52
N GLY A 158 -24.72 -32.82 -10.42
CA GLY A 158 -24.25 -33.70 -11.50
C GLY A 158 -25.25 -34.81 -11.82
N TYR A 159 -25.80 -35.46 -10.81
CA TYR A 159 -26.84 -36.46 -11.00
C TYR A 159 -28.12 -35.85 -11.60
N TYR A 160 -28.50 -34.66 -11.13
CA TYR A 160 -29.69 -33.96 -11.62
C TYR A 160 -29.54 -33.61 -13.10
N ILE A 161 -28.40 -33.04 -13.50
CA ILE A 161 -28.14 -32.66 -14.90
C ILE A 161 -28.15 -33.90 -15.79
N HIS A 162 -27.52 -34.99 -15.38
CA HIS A 162 -27.58 -36.26 -16.12
C HIS A 162 -29.03 -36.75 -16.28
N ASN A 163 -29.83 -36.78 -15.20
CA ASN A 163 -31.20 -37.30 -15.27
C ASN A 163 -32.16 -36.40 -16.04
N ALA A 164 -31.99 -35.08 -15.96
CA ALA A 164 -32.87 -34.14 -16.63
C ALA A 164 -32.51 -33.93 -18.12
N TYR A 165 -31.22 -33.98 -18.47
CA TYR A 165 -30.75 -33.61 -19.81
C TYR A 165 -30.13 -34.76 -20.60
N CYS A 166 -29.61 -35.80 -19.95
CA CYS A 166 -28.93 -36.92 -20.60
C CYS A 166 -29.39 -38.31 -20.11
N PRO A 167 -30.71 -38.55 -19.94
CA PRO A 167 -31.22 -39.78 -19.31
C PRO A 167 -30.92 -41.06 -20.10
N HIS A 168 -30.63 -40.95 -21.40
CA HIS A 168 -30.30 -42.06 -22.29
C HIS A 168 -28.83 -42.49 -22.22
N VAL A 169 -27.95 -41.68 -21.65
CA VAL A 169 -26.53 -42.04 -21.50
C VAL A 169 -26.40 -43.05 -20.35
N PRO A 170 -26.00 -44.31 -20.62
CA PRO A 170 -26.16 -45.43 -19.68
C PRO A 170 -25.21 -45.42 -18.48
N TYR A 171 -24.06 -44.72 -18.59
CA TYR A 171 -23.07 -44.65 -17.52
C TYR A 171 -22.70 -43.22 -17.17
N VAL A 172 -22.48 -42.98 -15.88
CA VAL A 172 -22.12 -41.68 -15.29
C VAL A 172 -20.83 -41.83 -14.50
N LEU A 173 -19.78 -41.10 -14.89
CA LEU A 173 -18.51 -41.02 -14.17
C LEU A 173 -18.46 -39.71 -13.38
N ARG A 174 -18.38 -39.83 -12.05
CA ARG A 174 -18.00 -38.72 -11.18
C ARG A 174 -16.48 -38.71 -11.03
N ALA A 175 -15.87 -37.54 -11.15
CA ALA A 175 -14.44 -37.34 -10.92
C ALA A 175 -14.19 -36.05 -10.12
N ASP A 176 -13.15 -36.06 -9.29
CA ASP A 176 -12.51 -34.84 -8.79
C ASP A 176 -11.63 -34.22 -9.87
N ASP A 177 -11.25 -32.96 -9.69
CA ASP A 177 -10.39 -32.24 -10.63
C ASP A 177 -8.90 -32.57 -10.48
N ASP A 178 -8.50 -33.30 -9.44
CA ASP A 178 -7.12 -33.72 -9.15
C ASP A 178 -6.82 -35.18 -9.56
N ILE A 179 -7.61 -35.74 -10.48
CA ILE A 179 -7.44 -37.11 -10.99
C ILE A 179 -7.12 -37.14 -12.49
N VAL A 180 -6.58 -38.28 -12.93
CA VAL A 180 -6.42 -38.61 -14.36
C VAL A 180 -7.36 -39.74 -14.72
N ALA A 181 -8.26 -39.51 -15.67
CA ALA A 181 -9.18 -40.52 -16.20
C ALA A 181 -8.74 -40.97 -17.60
N PHE A 182 -9.31 -42.07 -18.09
CA PHE A 182 -9.08 -42.54 -19.46
C PHE A 182 -10.44 -42.88 -20.10
N PRO A 183 -11.18 -41.89 -20.62
CA PRO A 183 -12.55 -42.09 -21.13
C PRO A 183 -12.65 -43.22 -22.16
N GLU A 184 -11.71 -43.32 -23.09
CA GLU A 184 -11.66 -44.39 -24.10
C GLU A 184 -11.60 -45.80 -23.49
N ARG A 185 -10.93 -45.96 -22.33
CA ARG A 185 -10.88 -47.25 -21.62
C ARG A 185 -12.21 -47.58 -20.97
N PHE A 186 -12.89 -46.61 -20.38
CA PHE A 186 -14.25 -46.81 -19.87
C PHE A 186 -15.20 -47.23 -20.99
N ILE A 187 -15.13 -46.55 -22.13
CA ILE A 187 -15.92 -46.90 -23.32
C ILE A 187 -15.60 -48.31 -23.81
N HIS A 188 -14.32 -48.70 -23.86
CA HIS A 188 -13.92 -50.06 -24.20
C HIS A 188 -14.55 -51.08 -23.23
N PHE A 189 -14.44 -50.86 -21.93
CA PHE A 189 -15.02 -51.75 -20.91
C PHE A 189 -16.55 -51.84 -20.97
N ILE A 190 -17.22 -50.72 -21.26
CA ILE A 190 -18.67 -50.70 -21.51
C ILE A 190 -19.00 -51.58 -22.73
N ASN A 191 -18.28 -51.40 -23.84
CA ASN A 191 -18.55 -52.13 -25.08
C ASN A 191 -18.25 -53.63 -24.98
N THR A 192 -17.27 -54.03 -24.16
CA THR A 192 -16.94 -55.45 -23.94
C THR A 192 -17.81 -56.12 -22.88
N GLY A 193 -18.76 -55.41 -22.26
CA GLY A 193 -19.60 -55.94 -21.19
C GLY A 193 -18.85 -56.20 -19.87
N PHE A 194 -17.72 -55.53 -19.64
CA PHE A 194 -16.87 -55.76 -18.45
C PHE A 194 -17.61 -55.48 -17.13
N TYR A 195 -18.50 -54.48 -17.13
CA TYR A 195 -19.27 -54.08 -15.94
C TYR A 195 -20.47 -55.01 -15.66
N GLY A 196 -20.76 -55.99 -16.53
CA GLY A 196 -21.90 -56.90 -16.38
C GLY A 196 -23.25 -56.24 -16.67
N ASN A 197 -24.34 -56.95 -16.33
CA ASN A 197 -25.73 -56.55 -16.63
C ASN A 197 -26.49 -56.04 -15.38
N GLU A 198 -25.78 -55.57 -14.36
CA GLU A 198 -26.41 -55.03 -13.15
C GLU A 198 -27.10 -53.72 -13.49
N GLU A 199 -28.43 -53.67 -13.31
CA GLU A 199 -29.22 -52.48 -13.64
C GLU A 199 -28.86 -51.28 -12.75
N LYS A 200 -28.64 -51.53 -11.45
CA LYS A 200 -28.31 -50.52 -10.43
C LYS A 200 -26.98 -50.85 -9.75
N ALA A 201 -25.89 -50.31 -10.30
CA ALA A 201 -24.54 -50.50 -9.75
C ALA A 201 -23.69 -49.22 -9.70
N ILE A 202 -22.77 -49.21 -8.73
CA ILE A 202 -21.65 -48.26 -8.58
C ILE A 202 -20.35 -49.07 -8.58
N TYR A 203 -19.41 -48.71 -9.44
CA TYR A 203 -18.11 -49.35 -9.59
C TYR A 203 -16.99 -48.40 -9.13
N GLY A 204 -16.10 -48.90 -8.28
CA GLY A 204 -14.91 -48.17 -7.87
C GLY A 204 -14.08 -48.91 -6.82
N ILE A 205 -13.31 -48.18 -6.03
CA ILE A 205 -12.51 -48.75 -4.94
C ILE A 205 -13.38 -48.82 -3.69
N LEU A 206 -13.67 -50.03 -3.20
CA LEU A 206 -14.51 -50.19 -2.02
C LEU A 206 -13.76 -49.82 -0.75
N VAL A 207 -14.41 -49.02 0.10
CA VAL A 207 -13.98 -48.76 1.46
C VAL A 207 -14.90 -49.55 2.39
N LYS A 208 -14.30 -50.52 3.10
CA LYS A 208 -15.01 -51.43 4.02
C LYS A 208 -14.63 -51.10 5.45
N SER A 209 -15.61 -51.20 6.35
CA SER A 209 -15.41 -51.06 7.81
C SER A 209 -14.81 -49.72 8.28
N ALA A 210 -14.87 -48.67 7.45
CA ALA A 210 -14.49 -47.34 7.86
C ALA A 210 -15.52 -46.77 8.85
N GLY A 211 -15.04 -46.00 9.82
CA GLY A 211 -15.88 -45.37 10.83
C GLY A 211 -15.72 -43.85 10.85
N PRO A 212 -16.70 -43.13 11.42
CA PRO A 212 -16.63 -41.69 11.60
C PRO A 212 -15.46 -41.27 12.49
N VAL A 213 -14.70 -40.28 12.03
CA VAL A 213 -13.64 -39.65 12.83
C VAL A 213 -14.29 -38.79 13.90
N ARG A 214 -13.93 -39.02 15.17
CA ARG A 214 -14.54 -38.34 16.33
C ARG A 214 -13.70 -37.20 16.90
N ASP A 215 -12.55 -36.92 16.30
CA ASP A 215 -11.70 -35.79 16.66
C ASP A 215 -12.22 -34.49 16.01
N PRO A 216 -12.64 -33.47 16.79
CA PRO A 216 -13.14 -32.19 16.26
C PRO A 216 -12.15 -31.41 15.39
N SER A 217 -10.84 -31.69 15.49
CA SER A 217 -9.80 -31.02 14.70
C SER A 217 -9.60 -31.65 13.31
N HIS A 218 -10.15 -32.85 13.08
CA HIS A 218 -9.94 -33.57 11.84
C HIS A 218 -10.88 -33.08 10.72
N LYS A 219 -10.37 -33.00 9.49
CA LYS A 219 -11.16 -32.57 8.30
C LYS A 219 -12.48 -33.30 8.19
N TRP A 220 -12.49 -34.62 8.45
CA TRP A 220 -13.64 -35.54 8.39
C TRP A 220 -14.36 -35.78 9.73
N TYR A 221 -14.33 -34.82 10.66
CA TYR A 221 -14.99 -34.93 11.96
C TYR A 221 -16.51 -35.13 11.83
N ILE A 222 -17.02 -36.14 12.52
CA ILE A 222 -18.46 -36.41 12.64
C ILE A 222 -18.82 -36.61 14.12
N PRO A 223 -19.69 -35.77 14.71
CA PRO A 223 -20.06 -35.91 16.11
C PRO A 223 -21.01 -37.10 16.33
N VAL A 224 -20.97 -37.69 17.53
CA VAL A 224 -21.74 -38.90 17.88
C VAL A 224 -23.25 -38.66 17.79
N ASN A 225 -23.71 -37.48 18.18
CA ASN A 225 -25.13 -37.11 18.09
C ASN A 225 -25.64 -36.95 16.65
N TYR A 226 -24.75 -36.74 15.68
CA TYR A 226 -25.11 -36.63 14.26
C TYR A 226 -25.11 -37.98 13.56
N TYR A 227 -24.16 -38.86 13.89
CA TYR A 227 -24.11 -40.23 13.38
C TYR A 227 -23.66 -41.17 14.49
N ASN A 228 -24.60 -41.95 15.04
CA ASN A 228 -24.37 -42.78 16.23
C ASN A 228 -23.64 -44.10 15.94
N SER A 229 -23.76 -44.62 14.70
CA SER A 229 -23.07 -45.87 14.35
C SER A 229 -21.55 -45.71 14.39
N SER A 230 -20.86 -46.78 14.79
CA SER A 230 -19.40 -46.87 14.82
C SER A 230 -18.79 -47.12 13.44
N SER A 231 -19.61 -47.47 12.44
CA SER A 231 -19.16 -47.74 11.06
C SER A 231 -20.11 -47.15 10.03
N TYR A 232 -19.55 -46.79 8.88
CA TYR A 232 -20.29 -46.48 7.67
C TYR A 232 -20.66 -47.77 6.92
N PRO A 233 -21.74 -47.77 6.12
CA PRO A 233 -21.94 -48.81 5.12
C PRO A 233 -20.73 -48.92 4.20
N THR A 234 -20.57 -50.07 3.53
CA THR A 234 -19.55 -50.17 2.47
C THR A 234 -19.86 -49.13 1.40
N TYR A 235 -18.88 -48.29 1.09
CA TYR A 235 -19.02 -47.21 0.11
C TYR A 235 -17.85 -47.24 -0.87
N VAL A 236 -17.91 -46.41 -1.91
CA VAL A 236 -16.87 -46.27 -2.93
C VAL A 236 -16.07 -45.02 -2.68
N ASN A 237 -14.74 -45.12 -2.74
CA ASN A 237 -13.83 -44.01 -2.46
C ASN A 237 -14.08 -42.80 -3.38
N GLY A 238 -14.03 -41.59 -2.82
CA GLY A 238 -14.41 -40.32 -3.44
C GLY A 238 -13.80 -40.00 -4.81
N PRO A 239 -12.46 -40.06 -5.01
CA PRO A 239 -11.78 -39.40 -6.15
C PRO A 239 -12.41 -39.67 -7.53
N ALA A 240 -12.83 -40.90 -7.80
CA ALA A 240 -13.67 -41.21 -8.95
C ALA A 240 -14.48 -42.49 -8.75
N TYR A 241 -15.69 -42.53 -9.30
CA TYR A 241 -16.52 -43.73 -9.37
C TYR A 241 -17.48 -43.69 -10.56
N LEU A 242 -17.78 -44.88 -11.10
CA LEU A 242 -18.67 -45.06 -12.25
C LEU A 242 -20.02 -45.58 -11.77
N MET A 243 -21.13 -45.01 -12.25
CA MET A 243 -22.49 -45.40 -11.90
C MET A 243 -23.28 -45.75 -13.16
N THR A 244 -24.23 -46.66 -13.01
CA THR A 244 -25.30 -46.84 -13.99
C THR A 244 -26.30 -45.67 -13.92
N ALA A 245 -26.93 -45.33 -15.05
CA ALA A 245 -27.97 -44.30 -15.11
C ALA A 245 -29.14 -44.58 -14.16
N ALA A 246 -29.52 -45.84 -13.96
CA ALA A 246 -30.59 -46.19 -13.02
C ALA A 246 -30.18 -45.96 -11.56
N SER A 247 -28.89 -46.08 -11.22
CA SER A 247 -28.40 -45.74 -9.88
C SER A 247 -28.53 -44.26 -9.56
N THR A 248 -28.13 -43.36 -10.47
CA THR A 248 -28.24 -41.90 -10.22
C THR A 248 -29.70 -41.50 -10.04
N ARG A 249 -30.62 -42.07 -10.84
CA ARG A 249 -32.07 -41.85 -10.72
C ARG A 249 -32.62 -42.33 -9.38
N ALA A 250 -32.38 -43.60 -9.03
CA ALA A 250 -32.90 -44.20 -7.80
C ALA A 250 -32.42 -43.44 -6.54
N ILE A 251 -31.19 -42.93 -6.57
CA ILE A 251 -30.62 -42.11 -5.51
C ILE A 251 -31.34 -40.75 -5.42
N LEU A 252 -31.50 -40.03 -6.52
CA LEU A 252 -32.16 -38.72 -6.52
C LEU A 252 -33.61 -38.80 -6.01
N GLU A 253 -34.35 -39.83 -6.39
CA GLU A 253 -35.76 -40.00 -5.98
C GLU A 253 -35.95 -40.15 -4.46
N ARG A 254 -34.90 -40.53 -3.71
CA ARG A 254 -34.97 -40.78 -2.26
C ARG A 254 -34.10 -39.84 -1.42
N THR A 255 -33.57 -38.74 -1.97
CA THR A 255 -32.74 -37.81 -1.19
C THR A 255 -33.53 -37.18 -0.04
N ALA A 256 -34.79 -36.83 -0.28
CA ALA A 256 -35.67 -36.20 0.71
C ALA A 256 -35.95 -37.07 1.95
N GLU A 257 -35.81 -38.39 1.83
CA GLU A 257 -36.00 -39.34 2.92
C GLU A 257 -34.75 -39.52 3.79
N THR A 258 -33.60 -39.00 3.35
CA THR A 258 -32.29 -39.29 3.94
C THR A 258 -31.68 -38.04 4.56
N THR A 259 -31.22 -38.17 5.80
CA THR A 259 -30.47 -37.12 6.50
C THR A 259 -29.23 -36.75 5.68
N PHE A 260 -29.08 -35.47 5.36
CA PHE A 260 -27.92 -34.94 4.67
C PHE A 260 -26.65 -35.32 5.41
N PHE A 261 -25.68 -35.87 4.69
CA PHE A 261 -24.34 -36.20 5.15
C PHE A 261 -23.33 -35.51 4.23
N TRP A 262 -22.46 -34.68 4.80
CA TRP A 262 -21.64 -33.74 4.02
C TRP A 262 -20.40 -34.40 3.37
N ILE A 263 -19.99 -35.58 3.85
CA ILE A 263 -19.00 -36.43 3.18
C ILE A 263 -19.74 -37.17 2.05
N GLU A 264 -19.51 -36.73 0.83
CA GLU A 264 -20.34 -37.05 -0.34
C GLU A 264 -20.23 -38.50 -0.80
N ASP A 265 -19.04 -39.10 -0.69
CA ASP A 265 -18.82 -40.49 -1.08
C ASP A 265 -19.52 -41.46 -0.12
N VAL A 266 -19.44 -41.22 1.20
CA VAL A 266 -20.24 -41.91 2.22
C VAL A 266 -21.73 -41.70 1.99
N MET A 267 -22.16 -40.47 1.68
CA MET A 267 -23.57 -40.13 1.46
C MET A 267 -24.15 -40.88 0.26
N PHE A 268 -23.60 -40.70 -0.93
CA PHE A 268 -24.20 -41.18 -2.17
C PHE A 268 -23.88 -42.63 -2.47
N THR A 269 -22.66 -43.08 -2.17
CA THR A 269 -22.21 -44.44 -2.52
C THR A 269 -22.30 -45.43 -1.37
N GLY A 270 -22.55 -44.96 -0.14
CA GLY A 270 -22.80 -45.80 1.04
C GLY A 270 -24.26 -45.75 1.48
N LEU A 271 -24.63 -44.69 2.21
CA LEU A 271 -25.94 -44.54 2.86
C LEU A 271 -27.11 -44.60 1.85
N MET A 272 -27.02 -43.82 0.77
CA MET A 272 -28.04 -43.79 -0.27
C MET A 272 -28.05 -45.06 -1.11
N ALA A 273 -26.87 -45.65 -1.38
CA ALA A 273 -26.77 -46.88 -2.16
C ALA A 273 -27.46 -48.06 -1.43
N GLU A 274 -27.20 -48.20 -0.13
CA GLU A 274 -27.85 -49.21 0.72
C GLU A 274 -29.38 -49.02 0.75
N ARG A 275 -29.84 -47.78 0.96
CA ARG A 275 -31.28 -47.45 1.02
C ARG A 275 -32.03 -47.65 -0.30
N THR A 276 -31.35 -47.54 -1.43
CA THR A 276 -31.96 -47.67 -2.77
C THR A 276 -31.71 -49.03 -3.42
N GLY A 277 -31.02 -49.93 -2.70
CA GLY A 277 -30.65 -51.25 -3.20
C GLY A 277 -29.70 -51.19 -4.41
N VAL A 278 -28.86 -50.15 -4.48
CA VAL A 278 -27.81 -50.03 -5.49
C VAL A 278 -26.60 -50.83 -5.04
N LYS A 279 -26.09 -51.71 -5.90
CA LYS A 279 -24.93 -52.55 -5.57
C LYS A 279 -23.64 -51.74 -5.68
N VAL A 280 -22.78 -51.84 -4.67
CA VAL A 280 -21.40 -51.34 -4.72
C VAL A 280 -20.45 -52.46 -5.12
N ILE A 281 -19.70 -52.26 -6.20
CA ILE A 281 -18.87 -53.29 -6.85
C ILE A 281 -17.42 -52.83 -6.94
N GLU A 282 -16.51 -53.68 -6.49
CA GLU A 282 -15.08 -53.42 -6.53
C GLU A 282 -14.53 -53.48 -7.96
N SER A 283 -13.75 -52.46 -8.36
CA SER A 283 -13.19 -52.35 -9.71
C SER A 283 -11.74 -51.84 -9.70
N LEU A 284 -10.85 -52.56 -8.99
CA LEU A 284 -9.41 -52.22 -8.87
C LEU A 284 -8.62 -52.26 -10.19
N ARG A 285 -9.19 -52.86 -11.25
CA ARG A 285 -8.59 -52.84 -12.60
C ARG A 285 -8.85 -51.54 -13.33
N THR A 286 -9.96 -50.86 -13.00
CA THR A 286 -10.37 -49.59 -13.60
C THR A 286 -9.86 -48.41 -12.78
N PHE A 287 -9.90 -48.52 -11.45
CA PHE A 287 -9.54 -47.46 -10.52
C PHE A 287 -8.31 -47.87 -9.72
N ARG A 288 -7.28 -47.01 -9.69
CA ARG A 288 -6.06 -47.22 -8.91
C ARG A 288 -5.56 -45.92 -8.31
N PHE A 289 -4.99 -46.03 -7.12
CA PHE A 289 -4.15 -44.99 -6.54
C PHE A 289 -2.72 -45.18 -7.02
N TYR A 290 -2.15 -44.14 -7.61
CA TYR A 290 -0.71 -44.00 -7.79
C TYR A 290 -0.20 -43.11 -6.66
N CYS A 291 0.43 -43.71 -5.65
CA CYS A 291 1.29 -42.98 -4.72
C CYS A 291 2.72 -43.19 -5.17
N ASP A 292 3.17 -42.42 -6.16
CA ASP A 292 4.59 -42.23 -6.43
C ASP A 292 4.86 -40.77 -6.82
N ALA A 293 6.05 -40.33 -6.46
CA ALA A 293 6.45 -38.96 -6.17
C ALA A 293 6.39 -37.95 -7.32
N MET A 294 6.19 -36.68 -6.93
CA MET A 294 6.57 -35.43 -7.61
C MET A 294 6.03 -35.21 -9.03
N MET A 295 4.89 -34.52 -9.09
CA MET A 295 4.63 -33.56 -10.15
C MET A 295 5.14 -32.20 -9.67
N ALA A 296 5.90 -31.48 -10.50
CA ALA A 296 6.24 -30.09 -10.23
C ALA A 296 4.96 -29.26 -10.26
N VAL A 297 4.35 -29.06 -9.09
CA VAL A 297 3.12 -28.28 -8.96
C VAL A 297 3.51 -26.81 -9.04
N LEU A 298 2.97 -26.11 -10.05
CA LEU A 298 3.02 -24.65 -10.14
C LEU A 298 2.59 -24.03 -8.80
N PRO A 299 3.17 -22.88 -8.38
CA PRO A 299 2.75 -22.21 -7.14
C PRO A 299 1.24 -21.95 -7.19
N HIS A 300 0.51 -22.53 -6.24
CA HIS A 300 -0.95 -22.44 -6.18
C HIS A 300 -1.38 -21.77 -4.88
N CYS A 301 -2.53 -21.11 -4.92
CA CYS A 301 -3.08 -20.46 -3.73
C CYS A 301 -3.75 -21.52 -2.85
N ASN A 302 -3.18 -21.76 -1.67
CA ASN A 302 -3.88 -22.46 -0.60
C ASN A 302 -4.57 -21.42 0.28
N GLU A 303 -5.87 -21.22 0.04
CA GLU A 303 -6.66 -20.12 0.61
C GLU A 303 -6.09 -18.73 0.31
N THR A 304 -5.36 -18.14 1.26
CA THR A 304 -4.74 -16.81 1.16
C THR A 304 -3.23 -16.86 1.01
N GLN A 305 -2.60 -18.04 1.11
CA GLN A 305 -1.16 -18.24 1.08
C GLN A 305 -0.70 -18.91 -0.21
N ILE A 306 0.52 -18.61 -0.63
CA ILE A 306 1.17 -19.26 -1.76
C ILE A 306 1.75 -20.60 -1.26
N SER A 307 1.30 -21.71 -1.84
CA SER A 307 1.91 -23.02 -1.63
C SER A 307 2.85 -23.32 -2.79
N VAL A 308 4.13 -23.50 -2.47
CA VAL A 308 5.18 -23.85 -3.45
C VAL A 308 5.75 -25.22 -3.08
N ASN A 309 5.36 -26.25 -3.82
CA ASN A 309 5.91 -27.60 -3.66
C ASN A 309 7.18 -27.71 -4.50
N TRP A 310 8.33 -27.41 -3.89
CA TRP A 310 9.62 -27.62 -4.52
C TRP A 310 9.98 -29.11 -4.57
N ILE A 311 10.76 -29.47 -5.58
CA ILE A 311 11.23 -30.82 -5.93
C ILE A 311 11.92 -31.56 -4.75
N ASP A 312 12.30 -30.87 -3.67
CA ASP A 312 13.01 -31.45 -2.51
C ASP A 312 12.31 -31.21 -1.15
N GLY A 313 11.01 -30.91 -1.12
CA GLY A 313 10.19 -30.79 0.10
C GLY A 313 9.69 -29.38 0.41
N GLU A 314 8.73 -29.28 1.35
CA GLU A 314 8.15 -28.00 1.79
C GLU A 314 9.22 -27.11 2.45
N ILE A 315 9.48 -25.92 1.88
CA ILE A 315 10.28 -24.90 2.56
C ILE A 315 9.49 -24.39 3.76
N ARG A 316 9.97 -24.67 4.97
CA ARG A 316 9.40 -24.08 6.20
C ARG A 316 10.02 -22.71 6.47
N TYR A 317 9.26 -21.66 6.21
CA TYR A 317 9.60 -20.30 6.61
C TYR A 317 9.51 -20.12 8.13
N TYR A 318 10.25 -19.14 8.66
CA TYR A 318 10.13 -18.81 10.08
C TYR A 318 8.77 -18.15 10.37
N PRO A 319 8.14 -18.41 11.53
CA PRO A 319 6.90 -17.75 11.89
C PRO A 319 7.10 -16.23 11.97
N ASN A 320 6.20 -15.48 11.33
CA ASN A 320 6.23 -14.01 11.24
C ASN A 320 7.49 -13.40 10.59
N GLN A 321 8.16 -14.15 9.70
CA GLN A 321 9.38 -13.67 9.01
C GLN A 321 9.15 -12.36 8.25
N HIS A 322 7.97 -12.19 7.66
CA HIS A 322 7.55 -10.98 6.95
C HIS A 322 7.62 -9.69 7.82
N LEU A 323 7.41 -9.79 9.15
CA LEU A 323 7.49 -8.64 10.07
C LEU A 323 8.89 -8.07 10.23
N TYR A 324 9.93 -8.84 9.90
CA TYR A 324 11.33 -8.38 9.96
C TYR A 324 11.86 -8.02 8.57
N ILE A 325 11.46 -8.77 7.53
CA ILE A 325 11.86 -8.51 6.14
C ILE A 325 11.33 -7.16 5.65
N GLY A 326 10.03 -6.89 5.84
CA GLY A 326 9.39 -5.67 5.36
C GLY A 326 10.09 -4.40 5.86
N PRO A 327 10.26 -4.22 7.20
CA PRO A 327 10.99 -3.08 7.75
C PRO A 327 12.46 -3.02 7.32
N PHE A 328 13.12 -4.16 7.14
CA PHE A 328 14.50 -4.21 6.63
C PHE A 328 14.60 -3.59 5.22
N TYR A 329 13.73 -3.99 4.29
CA TYR A 329 13.72 -3.41 2.94
C TYR A 329 13.35 -1.93 2.93
N LEU A 330 12.37 -1.51 3.73
CA LEU A 330 11.99 -0.10 3.82
C LEU A 330 13.11 0.77 4.41
N CYS A 331 13.81 0.27 5.43
CA CYS A 331 14.97 0.94 6.00
C CYS A 331 16.09 1.06 4.97
N PHE A 332 16.38 -0.03 4.24
CA PHE A 332 17.40 -0.03 3.22
C PHE A 332 17.05 0.93 2.07
N PHE A 333 15.78 0.98 1.63
CA PHE A 333 15.30 1.95 0.63
C PHE A 333 15.57 3.40 1.07
N CYS A 334 15.23 3.76 2.30
CA CYS A 334 15.45 5.10 2.84
C CYS A 334 16.93 5.52 2.79
N VAL A 335 17.85 4.58 3.02
CA VAL A 335 19.29 4.83 2.96
C VAL A 335 19.81 4.85 1.52
N ALA A 336 19.31 3.95 0.67
CA ALA A 336 19.75 3.78 -0.72
C ALA A 336 19.26 4.89 -1.67
N ILE A 337 18.04 5.40 -1.48
CA ILE A 337 17.43 6.37 -2.39
C ILE A 337 18.11 7.74 -2.32
N VAL A 338 18.68 8.12 -1.16
CA VAL A 338 19.27 9.44 -0.95
C VAL A 338 20.52 9.66 -1.81
N PRO A 339 21.57 8.80 -1.76
CA PRO A 339 22.71 8.92 -2.67
C PRO A 339 22.32 8.84 -4.14
N GLN A 340 21.36 7.96 -4.48
CA GLN A 340 20.91 7.79 -5.85
C GLN A 340 20.19 9.04 -6.38
N PHE A 341 19.38 9.70 -5.55
CA PHE A 341 18.74 10.97 -5.87
C PHE A 341 19.76 12.08 -6.15
N PHE A 342 20.82 12.21 -5.34
CA PHE A 342 21.85 13.22 -5.58
C PHE A 342 22.67 12.97 -6.84
N LEU A 343 22.91 11.69 -7.16
CA LEU A 343 23.53 11.32 -8.43
C LEU A 343 22.62 11.71 -9.60
N PHE A 344 21.34 11.34 -9.56
CA PHE A 344 20.33 11.74 -10.55
C PHE A 344 20.27 13.27 -10.71
N TYR A 345 20.17 14.02 -9.61
CA TYR A 345 20.14 15.48 -9.61
C TYR A 345 21.37 16.08 -10.29
N THR A 346 22.55 15.56 -9.98
CA THR A 346 23.81 16.03 -10.57
C THR A 346 23.89 15.70 -12.06
N CYS A 347 23.44 14.52 -12.47
CA CYS A 347 23.33 14.14 -13.88
C CYS A 347 22.34 15.05 -14.61
N LEU A 348 21.18 15.35 -14.02
CA LEU A 348 20.17 16.23 -14.59
C LEU A 348 20.71 17.65 -14.80
N GLU A 349 21.37 18.21 -13.78
CA GLU A 349 21.98 19.54 -13.86
C GLU A 349 23.05 19.60 -14.96
N LYS A 350 23.96 18.63 -14.98
CA LYS A 350 25.06 18.59 -15.96
C LYS A 350 24.61 18.23 -17.37
N SER A 351 23.54 17.47 -17.53
CA SER A 351 22.96 17.15 -18.85
C SER A 351 22.50 18.40 -19.61
N SER A 352 22.20 19.50 -18.90
CA SER A 352 21.67 20.73 -19.47
C SER A 352 22.72 21.70 -20.01
N PHE A 353 24.00 21.57 -19.63
CA PHE A 353 25.03 22.60 -19.87
C PHE A 353 26.04 22.26 -20.98
N GLY A 354 25.70 21.37 -21.91
CA GLY A 354 26.55 21.05 -23.06
C GLY A 354 27.88 20.35 -22.72
N GLN A 355 28.17 20.10 -21.44
CA GLN A 355 29.39 19.48 -20.97
C GLN A 355 29.14 18.04 -20.50
N SER A 356 29.80 17.11 -21.21
CA SER A 356 29.87 15.66 -21.01
C SER A 356 28.72 14.81 -21.58
N ARG A 357 29.06 14.09 -22.67
CA ARG A 357 28.28 13.06 -23.36
C ARG A 357 27.79 11.98 -22.40
N CYS A 358 28.59 11.64 -21.39
CA CYS A 358 28.27 10.53 -20.52
C CYS A 358 27.25 10.87 -19.42
N TYR A 359 27.11 12.14 -19.00
CA TYR A 359 26.06 12.48 -18.01
C TYR A 359 24.65 12.25 -18.57
N LYS A 360 24.46 12.30 -19.90
CA LYS A 360 23.18 11.98 -20.55
C LYS A 360 22.84 10.50 -20.47
N LEU A 361 23.80 9.60 -20.74
CA LEU A 361 23.60 8.15 -20.58
C LEU A 361 23.46 7.75 -19.11
N MET A 362 24.28 8.33 -18.23
CA MET A 362 24.16 8.12 -16.79
C MET A 362 22.81 8.59 -16.25
N LEU A 363 22.25 9.69 -16.78
CA LEU A 363 20.91 10.14 -16.42
C LEU A 363 19.85 9.06 -16.72
N ILE A 364 19.92 8.43 -17.90
CA ILE A 364 19.00 7.35 -18.28
C ILE A 364 19.13 6.17 -17.31
N VAL A 365 20.37 5.72 -17.03
CA VAL A 365 20.61 4.63 -16.07
C VAL A 365 20.12 4.99 -14.67
N CYS A 366 20.34 6.23 -14.19
CA CYS A 366 19.85 6.67 -12.89
C CYS A 366 18.32 6.65 -12.78
N VAL A 367 17.59 6.94 -13.85
CA VAL A 367 16.13 6.81 -13.87
C VAL A 367 15.74 5.34 -13.70
N CYS A 368 16.36 4.43 -14.45
CA CYS A 368 16.14 3.00 -14.31
C CYS A 368 16.49 2.49 -12.91
N ASP A 369 17.59 2.95 -12.30
CA ASP A 369 17.98 2.60 -10.93
C ASP A 369 16.94 3.03 -9.90
N ILE A 370 16.43 4.26 -10.00
CA ILE A 370 15.41 4.76 -9.05
C ILE A 370 14.13 3.94 -9.16
N VAL A 371 13.67 3.64 -10.39
CA VAL A 371 12.47 2.82 -10.60
C VAL A 371 12.67 1.40 -10.05
N ASN A 372 13.81 0.78 -10.33
CA ASN A 372 14.09 -0.57 -9.80
C ASN A 372 14.29 -0.56 -8.27
N LEU A 373 14.89 0.46 -7.66
CA LEU A 373 14.95 0.62 -6.19
C LEU A 373 13.55 0.72 -5.58
N CYS A 374 12.64 1.43 -6.23
CA CYS A 374 11.24 1.47 -5.80
C CYS A 374 10.59 0.09 -5.89
N ASN A 375 10.84 -0.67 -6.97
CA ASN A 375 10.26 -2.01 -7.14
C ASN A 375 10.83 -3.03 -6.16
N CYS A 376 12.16 -3.10 -6.02
CA CYS A 376 12.84 -4.16 -5.28
C CYS A 376 13.01 -3.88 -3.77
N LEU A 377 12.79 -2.64 -3.30
CA LEU A 377 12.89 -2.33 -1.87
C LEU A 377 11.62 -1.66 -1.32
N LEU A 378 11.10 -0.62 -1.97
CA LEU A 378 9.89 0.07 -1.48
C LEU A 378 8.65 -0.81 -1.66
N ALA A 379 8.39 -1.30 -2.86
CA ALA A 379 7.24 -2.15 -3.14
C ALA A 379 7.40 -3.52 -2.49
N ALA A 380 8.55 -4.19 -2.63
CA ALA A 380 8.85 -5.44 -1.93
C ALA A 380 8.68 -5.30 -0.39
N GLY A 381 9.23 -4.25 0.22
CA GLY A 381 9.10 -3.99 1.66
C GLY A 381 7.66 -3.72 2.10
N THR A 382 6.91 -2.95 1.30
CA THR A 382 5.48 -2.69 1.55
C THR A 382 4.65 -3.97 1.40
N PHE A 383 4.89 -4.74 0.34
CA PHE A 383 4.16 -5.97 0.07
C PHE A 383 4.40 -7.00 1.16
N THR A 384 5.64 -7.13 1.61
CA THR A 384 5.99 -8.02 2.72
C THR A 384 5.34 -7.58 4.03
N LEU A 385 5.40 -6.28 4.37
CA LEU A 385 4.86 -5.77 5.64
C LEU A 385 3.34 -5.90 5.77
N PHE A 386 2.62 -5.77 4.65
CA PHE A 386 1.15 -5.85 4.59
C PHE A 386 0.65 -7.16 3.99
N GLU A 387 1.53 -8.14 3.82
CA GLU A 387 1.23 -9.44 3.21
C GLU A 387 0.55 -9.33 1.83
N ILE A 388 0.88 -8.33 1.01
CA ILE A 388 0.26 -8.13 -0.30
C ILE A 388 0.83 -9.15 -1.29
N GLN A 389 0.05 -10.16 -1.64
CA GLN A 389 0.40 -11.20 -2.61
C GLN A 389 -0.76 -11.57 -3.53
N HIS A 390 -0.48 -12.23 -4.66
CA HIS A 390 -1.49 -12.47 -5.70
C HIS A 390 -2.69 -13.32 -5.21
N CYS A 391 -2.47 -14.20 -4.23
CA CYS A 391 -3.51 -15.03 -3.63
C CYS A 391 -4.52 -14.26 -2.77
N ASN A 392 -4.09 -13.21 -2.05
CA ASN A 392 -4.97 -12.46 -1.15
C ASN A 392 -5.40 -11.09 -1.69
N SER A 393 -4.60 -10.49 -2.58
CA SER A 393 -4.77 -9.14 -3.09
C SER A 393 -5.16 -9.11 -4.57
N GLY A 394 -5.10 -10.26 -5.25
CA GLY A 394 -5.57 -10.45 -6.63
C GLY A 394 -4.47 -10.35 -7.70
N ILE A 395 -4.88 -10.62 -8.94
CA ILE A 395 -3.98 -10.78 -10.11
C ILE A 395 -3.20 -9.51 -10.51
N TRP A 396 -3.57 -8.33 -10.00
CA TRP A 396 -2.87 -7.10 -10.33
C TRP A 396 -1.39 -7.13 -9.92
N ILE A 397 -1.03 -7.94 -8.92
CA ILE A 397 0.37 -8.18 -8.51
C ILE A 397 1.15 -8.88 -9.61
N VAL A 398 0.49 -9.76 -10.38
CA VAL A 398 1.11 -10.41 -11.53
C VAL A 398 1.37 -9.41 -12.66
N TYR A 399 0.43 -8.51 -12.93
CA TYR A 399 0.65 -7.40 -13.86
C TYR A 399 1.73 -6.42 -13.38
N TYR A 400 1.81 -6.18 -12.07
CA TYR A 400 2.88 -5.41 -11.46
C TYR A 400 4.23 -6.12 -11.62
N GLY A 401 4.32 -7.45 -11.45
CA GLY A 401 5.53 -8.22 -11.73
C GLY A 401 6.01 -8.10 -13.18
N GLN A 402 5.09 -8.02 -14.15
CA GLN A 402 5.45 -7.75 -15.54
C GLN A 402 5.94 -6.31 -15.76
N PHE A 403 5.39 -5.32 -15.05
CA PHE A 403 5.93 -3.95 -15.01
C PHE A 403 7.34 -3.92 -14.41
N VAL A 404 7.58 -4.67 -13.35
CA VAL A 404 8.90 -4.84 -12.73
C VAL A 404 9.90 -5.38 -13.75
N MET A 405 9.53 -6.43 -14.49
CA MET A 405 10.38 -7.03 -15.52
C MET A 405 10.67 -6.11 -16.71
N LEU A 406 9.71 -5.28 -17.12
CA LEU A 406 9.93 -4.27 -18.17
C LEU A 406 11.08 -3.32 -17.79
N PHE A 407 11.04 -2.78 -16.58
CA PHE A 407 12.09 -1.85 -16.11
C PHE A 407 13.40 -2.54 -15.76
N TRP A 408 13.37 -3.83 -15.43
CA TRP A 408 14.57 -4.66 -15.32
C TRP A 408 15.27 -4.83 -16.67
N TYR A 409 14.55 -5.24 -17.71
CA TYR A 409 15.11 -5.39 -19.06
C TYR A 409 15.64 -4.05 -19.61
N ALA A 410 14.89 -2.96 -19.39
CA ALA A 410 15.33 -1.62 -19.77
C ALA A 410 16.65 -1.23 -19.07
N TYR A 411 16.75 -1.51 -17.78
CA TYR A 411 17.98 -1.30 -17.02
C TYR A 411 19.16 -2.12 -17.56
N CYS A 412 18.94 -3.39 -17.88
CA CYS A 412 19.98 -4.30 -18.35
C CYS A 412 20.67 -3.78 -19.62
N ILE A 413 19.89 -3.41 -20.63
CA ILE A 413 20.42 -2.87 -21.87
C ILE A 413 21.01 -1.46 -21.70
N ALA A 414 20.41 -0.61 -20.86
CA ALA A 414 20.93 0.72 -20.57
C ALA A 414 22.34 0.67 -19.95
N ASN A 415 22.59 -0.27 -19.03
CA ASN A 415 23.91 -0.47 -18.44
C ASN A 415 24.93 -1.01 -19.44
N LEU A 416 24.51 -1.93 -20.32
CA LEU A 416 25.38 -2.42 -21.37
C LEU A 416 25.77 -1.30 -22.36
N ILE A 417 24.82 -0.46 -22.76
CA ILE A 417 25.09 0.72 -23.61
C ILE A 417 26.08 1.66 -22.92
N LEU A 418 25.91 1.89 -21.61
CA LEU A 418 26.85 2.71 -20.84
C LEU A 418 28.26 2.09 -20.81
N ALA A 419 28.38 0.79 -20.60
CA ALA A 419 29.66 0.07 -20.61
C ALA A 419 30.33 0.13 -22.00
N ILE A 420 29.57 -0.04 -23.07
CA ILE A 420 30.05 0.08 -24.46
C ILE A 420 30.52 1.51 -24.73
N ASN A 421 29.78 2.54 -24.31
CA ASN A 421 30.24 3.92 -24.44
C ASN A 421 31.61 4.14 -23.79
N ARG A 422 31.82 3.60 -22.58
CA ARG A 422 33.11 3.68 -21.87
C ARG A 422 34.22 2.94 -22.59
N LEU A 423 33.96 1.75 -23.12
CA LEU A 423 34.94 1.00 -23.89
C LEU A 423 35.32 1.72 -25.19
N LEU A 424 34.33 2.28 -25.91
CA LEU A 424 34.55 2.98 -27.17
C LEU A 424 35.33 4.29 -27.00
N GLU A 425 35.28 4.93 -25.81
CA GLU A 425 36.14 6.07 -25.50
C GLU A 425 37.64 5.71 -25.63
N PHE A 426 38.03 4.45 -25.39
CA PHE A 426 39.41 3.97 -25.54
C PHE A 426 39.70 3.31 -26.89
N LEU A 427 38.77 2.49 -27.42
CA LEU A 427 38.99 1.76 -28.67
C LEU A 427 38.86 2.63 -29.93
N SER A 428 37.84 3.49 -29.97
CA SER A 428 37.54 4.31 -31.15
C SER A 428 36.79 5.58 -30.73
N PRO A 429 37.52 6.65 -30.37
CA PRO A 429 36.93 7.95 -30.05
C PRO A 429 36.03 8.48 -31.17
N ARG A 430 36.35 8.15 -32.42
CA ARG A 430 35.53 8.48 -33.61
C ARG A 430 34.15 7.82 -33.53
N LEU A 431 34.08 6.51 -33.27
CA LEU A 431 32.80 5.79 -33.19
C LEU A 431 31.98 6.21 -31.97
N SER A 432 32.62 6.43 -30.81
CA SER A 432 31.97 7.01 -29.63
C SER A 432 31.33 8.36 -29.95
N THR A 433 32.01 9.20 -30.74
CA THR A 433 31.49 10.50 -31.16
C THR A 433 30.32 10.36 -32.13
N ILE A 434 30.35 9.40 -33.06
CA ILE A 434 29.23 9.14 -33.98
C ILE A 434 27.97 8.71 -33.20
N LEU A 435 28.11 7.79 -32.26
CA LEU A 435 26.97 7.20 -31.56
C LEU A 435 26.41 8.06 -30.41
N PHE A 436 27.26 8.85 -29.73
CA PHE A 436 26.90 9.49 -28.46
C PHE A 436 27.12 11.01 -28.40
N LYS A 437 27.50 11.68 -29.50
CA LYS A 437 27.65 13.16 -29.51
C LYS A 437 26.30 13.87 -29.58
N GLY A 438 26.23 15.04 -28.96
CA GLY A 438 25.05 15.92 -29.02
C GLY A 438 23.87 15.32 -28.26
N ASP A 439 22.70 15.28 -28.90
CA ASP A 439 21.47 14.72 -28.32
C ASP A 439 21.20 13.26 -28.72
N ARG A 440 22.13 12.65 -29.45
CA ARG A 440 22.06 11.22 -29.85
C ARG A 440 21.95 10.24 -28.67
N PRO A 441 22.49 10.50 -27.45
CA PRO A 441 22.22 9.65 -26.29
C PRO A 441 20.72 9.44 -26.00
N PHE A 442 19.85 10.40 -26.33
CA PHE A 442 18.40 10.26 -26.12
C PHE A 442 17.74 9.33 -27.15
N PHE A 443 18.32 9.14 -28.34
CA PHE A 443 17.87 8.13 -29.30
C PHE A 443 17.93 6.72 -28.70
N TRP A 444 18.94 6.46 -27.85
CA TRP A 444 19.08 5.18 -27.18
C TRP A 444 17.94 4.87 -26.20
N ILE A 445 17.15 5.86 -25.76
CA ILE A 445 15.92 5.59 -24.98
C ILE A 445 14.94 4.75 -25.79
N ALA A 446 14.80 5.03 -27.09
CA ALA A 446 13.93 4.24 -27.96
C ALA A 446 14.45 2.80 -28.09
N VAL A 447 15.77 2.62 -28.26
CA VAL A 447 16.40 1.29 -28.31
C VAL A 447 16.18 0.52 -27.01
N ILE A 448 16.36 1.17 -25.87
CA ILE A 448 16.13 0.60 -24.54
C ILE A 448 14.67 0.16 -24.38
N GLY A 449 13.73 1.02 -24.76
CA GLY A 449 12.29 0.75 -24.68
C GLY A 449 11.87 -0.39 -25.61
N ILE A 450 12.33 -0.39 -26.87
CA ILE A 450 12.04 -1.45 -27.84
C ILE A 450 12.58 -2.79 -27.36
N TYR A 451 13.82 -2.84 -26.85
CA TYR A 451 14.41 -4.06 -26.30
C TYR A 451 13.59 -4.62 -25.14
N ALA A 452 13.24 -3.77 -24.17
CA ALA A 452 12.48 -4.19 -23.00
C ALA A 452 11.07 -4.68 -23.37
N LEU A 453 10.37 -3.93 -24.23
CA LEU A 453 9.04 -4.30 -24.72
C LEU A 453 9.08 -5.59 -25.54
N ALA A 454 10.09 -5.79 -26.38
CA ALA A 454 10.24 -7.01 -27.18
C ALA A 454 10.41 -8.24 -26.28
N LEU A 455 11.30 -8.19 -25.28
CA LEU A 455 11.48 -9.31 -24.34
C LEU A 455 10.21 -9.61 -23.53
N CYS A 456 9.48 -8.58 -23.10
CA CYS A 456 8.21 -8.78 -22.42
C CYS A 456 7.14 -9.37 -23.35
N ALA A 457 7.02 -8.89 -24.58
CA ALA A 457 6.00 -9.33 -25.54
C ALA A 457 6.26 -10.72 -26.11
N LEU A 458 7.54 -11.11 -26.26
CA LEU A 458 7.91 -12.43 -26.74
C LEU A 458 7.84 -13.49 -25.64
N SER A 459 7.83 -13.09 -24.36
CA SER A 459 7.78 -14.02 -23.23
C SER A 459 6.50 -14.88 -23.29
N PRO A 460 6.61 -16.20 -23.43
CA PRO A 460 5.45 -17.09 -23.40
C PRO A 460 4.87 -17.11 -21.98
N HIS A 461 3.56 -16.89 -21.88
CA HIS A 461 2.75 -16.99 -20.64
C HIS A 461 3.46 -16.53 -19.34
N PRO A 462 3.86 -15.24 -19.22
CA PRO A 462 4.63 -14.76 -18.07
C PRO A 462 3.80 -14.74 -16.78
N PHE A 463 4.25 -15.48 -15.76
CA PHE A 463 3.66 -15.50 -14.43
C PHE A 463 4.67 -15.06 -13.38
N TYR A 464 4.63 -13.77 -13.10
CA TYR A 464 5.58 -13.09 -12.23
C TYR A 464 4.87 -12.69 -10.97
N PHE A 465 5.21 -13.28 -9.84
CA PHE A 465 4.52 -13.03 -8.58
C PHE A 465 5.50 -12.71 -7.46
N TYR A 466 4.97 -12.07 -6.42
CA TYR A 466 5.72 -11.78 -5.22
C TYR A 466 5.31 -12.75 -4.12
N ASP A 467 6.29 -13.33 -3.45
CA ASP A 467 6.12 -14.17 -2.27
C ASP A 467 6.51 -13.36 -1.03
N THR A 468 5.52 -13.13 -0.16
CA THR A 468 5.69 -12.31 1.05
C THR A 468 6.42 -13.05 2.17
N ASP A 469 6.34 -14.38 2.21
CA ASP A 469 7.01 -15.18 3.24
C ASP A 469 8.49 -15.38 2.90
N ALA A 470 8.80 -15.59 1.62
CA ALA A 470 10.17 -15.62 1.11
C ALA A 470 10.80 -14.22 0.96
N GLY A 471 9.97 -13.18 0.79
CA GLY A 471 10.40 -11.81 0.57
C GLY A 471 11.05 -11.57 -0.79
N VAL A 472 10.57 -12.22 -1.87
CA VAL A 472 11.24 -12.21 -3.17
C VAL A 472 10.25 -12.24 -4.34
N TRP A 473 10.65 -11.67 -5.48
CA TRP A 473 9.94 -11.85 -6.74
C TRP A 473 10.37 -13.14 -7.44
N TYR A 474 9.38 -13.88 -7.94
CA TYR A 474 9.57 -15.02 -8.81
C TYR A 474 9.17 -14.68 -10.23
N PHE A 475 10.00 -15.05 -11.20
CA PHE A 475 9.83 -14.71 -12.61
C PHE A 475 9.75 -15.96 -13.49
N PHE A 476 8.60 -16.65 -13.47
CA PHE A 476 8.39 -17.93 -14.16
C PHE A 476 7.49 -17.80 -15.40
N TRP A 477 7.47 -18.86 -16.21
CA TRP A 477 6.47 -19.09 -17.25
C TRP A 477 5.42 -20.10 -16.77
N LEU A 478 4.20 -19.97 -17.29
CA LEU A 478 3.16 -20.99 -17.12
C LEU A 478 3.30 -22.02 -18.25
N GLY A 479 3.59 -23.26 -17.89
CA GLY A 479 3.78 -24.38 -18.81
C GLY A 479 4.49 -25.56 -18.16
N GLU A 480 4.73 -26.61 -18.94
CA GLU A 480 5.45 -27.82 -18.51
C GLU A 480 6.89 -27.53 -18.03
N ASP A 481 7.53 -26.51 -18.61
CA ASP A 481 8.77 -25.92 -18.14
C ASP A 481 8.52 -24.49 -17.66
N SER A 482 8.63 -24.28 -16.34
CA SER A 482 8.43 -22.97 -15.71
C SER A 482 9.63 -22.04 -15.83
N THR A 483 10.73 -22.50 -16.43
CA THR A 483 11.98 -21.77 -16.58
C THR A 483 11.83 -20.60 -17.54
N ASN A 484 12.06 -19.39 -17.04
CA ASN A 484 12.07 -18.19 -17.88
C ASN A 484 13.45 -17.99 -18.54
N TYR A 485 13.62 -18.61 -19.71
CA TYR A 485 14.87 -18.55 -20.46
C TYR A 485 15.26 -17.12 -20.88
N PHE A 486 14.30 -16.23 -21.15
CA PHE A 486 14.63 -14.84 -21.48
C PHE A 486 15.22 -14.10 -20.29
N HIS A 487 14.71 -14.33 -19.09
CA HIS A 487 15.31 -13.77 -17.88
C HIS A 487 16.73 -14.30 -17.68
N ILE A 488 16.96 -15.61 -17.82
CA ILE A 488 18.29 -16.23 -17.69
C ILE A 488 19.26 -15.67 -18.74
N TYR A 489 18.92 -15.76 -20.03
CA TYR A 489 19.79 -15.33 -21.11
C TYR A 489 20.10 -13.84 -21.05
N ASN A 490 19.11 -12.99 -20.78
CA ASN A 490 19.34 -11.54 -20.63
C ASN A 490 20.37 -11.26 -19.51
N ASN A 491 20.25 -11.92 -18.36
CA ASN A 491 21.15 -11.71 -17.24
C ASN A 491 22.56 -12.26 -17.48
N LEU A 492 22.67 -13.43 -18.09
CA LEU A 492 23.96 -14.05 -18.45
C LEU A 492 24.69 -13.23 -19.52
N ILE A 493 23.99 -12.85 -20.59
CA ILE A 493 24.55 -12.03 -21.68
C ILE A 493 25.00 -10.67 -21.12
N LYS A 494 24.16 -9.99 -20.33
CA LYS A 494 24.51 -8.75 -19.65
C LYS A 494 25.77 -8.91 -18.81
N LEU A 495 25.81 -9.94 -17.94
CA LEU A 495 26.94 -10.20 -17.06
C LEU A 495 28.24 -10.38 -17.86
N VAL A 496 28.23 -11.28 -18.84
CA VAL A 496 29.40 -11.59 -19.67
C VAL A 496 29.87 -10.35 -20.44
N LEU A 497 28.98 -9.67 -21.15
CA LEU A 497 29.35 -8.52 -21.98
C LEU A 497 29.84 -7.33 -21.15
N VAL A 498 29.23 -7.05 -20.01
CA VAL A 498 29.67 -5.96 -19.12
C VAL A 498 31.06 -6.25 -18.53
N VAL A 499 31.28 -7.49 -18.07
CA VAL A 499 32.59 -7.91 -17.55
C VAL A 499 33.66 -7.83 -18.65
N LEU A 500 33.37 -8.32 -19.86
CA LEU A 500 34.29 -8.22 -21.00
C LEU A 500 34.60 -6.75 -21.34
N CYS A 501 33.60 -5.88 -21.40
CA CYS A 501 33.82 -4.46 -21.70
C CYS A 501 34.77 -3.81 -20.69
N TYR A 502 34.55 -4.02 -19.40
CA TYR A 502 35.41 -3.42 -18.37
C TYR A 502 36.78 -4.09 -18.26
N ALA A 503 36.88 -5.41 -18.47
CA ALA A 503 38.17 -6.11 -18.53
C ALA A 503 39.03 -5.58 -19.69
N ILE A 504 38.47 -5.45 -20.89
CA ILE A 504 39.18 -4.88 -22.05
C ILE A 504 39.57 -3.43 -21.78
N MET A 505 38.68 -2.62 -21.23
CA MET A 505 38.97 -1.24 -20.84
C MET A 505 40.15 -1.15 -19.87
N LEU A 506 40.21 -2.00 -18.84
CA LEU A 506 41.31 -2.06 -17.88
C LEU A 506 42.63 -2.50 -18.52
N LEU A 507 42.60 -3.46 -19.46
CA LEU A 507 43.78 -3.89 -20.21
C LEU A 507 44.33 -2.77 -21.10
N LEU A 508 43.44 -2.03 -21.78
CA LEU A 508 43.81 -0.88 -22.60
C LEU A 508 44.40 0.25 -21.74
N LEU A 509 43.78 0.53 -20.59
CA LEU A 509 44.29 1.50 -19.63
C LEU A 509 45.69 1.12 -19.13
N LYS A 510 45.90 -0.16 -18.78
CA LYS A 510 47.20 -0.69 -18.37
C LYS A 510 48.24 -0.57 -19.48
N LYS A 511 47.87 -0.86 -20.73
CA LYS A 511 48.75 -0.70 -21.90
C LYS A 511 49.15 0.76 -22.09
N GLN A 512 48.20 1.70 -22.05
CA GLN A 512 48.47 3.14 -22.17
C GLN A 512 49.39 3.64 -21.05
N LEU A 513 49.12 3.27 -19.78
CA LEU A 513 49.95 3.62 -18.62
C LEU A 513 51.39 3.08 -18.71
N ARG A 514 51.60 1.92 -19.36
CA ARG A 514 52.95 1.35 -19.59
C ARG A 514 53.71 2.02 -20.72
N THR A 515 53.01 2.59 -21.70
CA THR A 515 53.65 3.18 -22.89
C THR A 515 54.06 4.62 -22.63
N ASP A 516 53.23 5.39 -21.91
CA ASP A 516 53.57 6.72 -21.42
C ASP A 516 52.62 7.13 -20.27
N TYR A 517 53.16 7.25 -19.04
CA TYR A 517 52.38 7.54 -17.83
C TYR A 517 51.64 8.90 -17.90
N HIS A 518 52.13 9.87 -18.68
CA HIS A 518 51.52 11.20 -18.79
C HIS A 518 50.34 11.27 -19.76
N THR A 519 50.11 10.24 -20.58
CA THR A 519 49.02 10.24 -21.57
C THR A 519 47.64 9.95 -20.98
N VAL A 520 47.57 9.34 -19.80
CA VAL A 520 46.29 8.96 -19.16
C VAL A 520 45.93 9.98 -18.09
N SER A 521 44.81 10.68 -18.27
CA SER A 521 44.37 11.68 -17.30
C SER A 521 43.97 11.04 -15.96
N VAL A 522 44.24 11.74 -14.86
CA VAL A 522 43.78 11.36 -13.50
C VAL A 522 42.26 11.16 -13.46
N PHE A 523 41.54 11.86 -14.34
CA PHE A 523 40.10 11.74 -14.53
C PHE A 523 39.70 10.37 -15.10
N GLU A 524 40.36 9.90 -16.16
CA GLU A 524 40.10 8.59 -16.80
C GLU A 524 40.41 7.42 -15.86
N ARG A 525 41.47 7.52 -15.06
CA ARG A 525 41.82 6.51 -14.05
C ARG A 525 40.75 6.40 -12.96
N ARG A 526 40.27 7.53 -12.43
CA ARG A 526 39.21 7.54 -11.40
C ARG A 526 37.89 7.00 -11.93
N LEU A 527 37.55 7.35 -13.16
CA LEU A 527 36.34 6.89 -13.81
C LEU A 527 36.32 5.37 -14.02
N SER A 528 37.47 4.80 -14.40
CA SER A 528 37.63 3.36 -14.61
C SER A 528 37.46 2.57 -13.30
N ILE A 529 38.02 3.06 -12.19
CA ILE A 529 37.88 2.44 -10.87
C ILE A 529 36.41 2.49 -10.39
N GLN A 530 35.74 3.64 -10.54
CA GLN A 530 34.32 3.79 -10.20
C GLN A 530 33.46 2.77 -10.94
N ALA A 531 33.69 2.62 -12.25
CA ALA A 531 32.92 1.69 -13.08
C ALA A 531 33.15 0.22 -12.68
N CYS A 532 34.36 -0.16 -12.27
CA CYS A 532 34.65 -1.53 -11.81
C CYS A 532 33.94 -1.88 -10.51
N ILE A 533 33.89 -0.96 -9.54
CA ILE A 533 33.17 -1.18 -8.27
C ILE A 533 31.67 -1.38 -8.53
N ILE A 534 31.09 -0.57 -9.41
CA ILE A 534 29.68 -0.70 -9.80
C ILE A 534 29.43 -2.03 -10.53
N ALA A 535 30.34 -2.44 -11.41
CA ALA A 535 30.23 -3.71 -12.13
C ALA A 535 30.24 -4.93 -11.18
N LEU A 536 31.02 -4.89 -10.10
CA LEU A 536 31.03 -5.95 -9.07
C LEU A 536 29.69 -6.06 -8.36
N ALA A 537 29.07 -4.94 -7.98
CA ALA A 537 27.74 -4.93 -7.39
C ALA A 537 26.68 -5.48 -8.35
N CYS A 538 26.77 -5.13 -9.64
CA CYS A 538 25.89 -5.68 -10.68
C CYS A 538 26.08 -7.19 -10.89
N ALA A 539 27.33 -7.68 -10.79
CA ALA A 539 27.61 -9.10 -10.90
C ALA A 539 27.00 -9.88 -9.73
N ALA A 540 27.16 -9.37 -8.50
CA ALA A 540 26.58 -9.97 -7.30
C ALA A 540 25.04 -10.04 -7.38
N GLY A 541 24.38 -8.96 -7.82
CA GLY A 541 22.94 -8.94 -8.02
C GLY A 541 22.46 -9.97 -9.05
N ASN A 542 23.03 -9.94 -10.26
CA ASN A 542 22.62 -10.85 -11.34
C ASN A 542 22.83 -12.33 -10.98
N ILE A 543 24.00 -12.68 -10.42
CA ILE A 543 24.33 -14.07 -10.08
C ILE A 543 23.40 -14.57 -8.99
N THR A 544 23.28 -13.82 -7.89
CA THR A 544 22.46 -14.25 -6.74
C THR A 544 21.00 -14.44 -7.13
N TYR A 545 20.43 -13.52 -7.93
CA TYR A 545 19.03 -13.64 -8.35
C TYR A 545 18.78 -14.82 -9.29
N CYS A 546 19.69 -15.09 -10.24
CA CYS A 546 19.57 -16.26 -11.12
C CYS A 546 19.73 -17.58 -10.37
N VAL A 547 20.65 -17.63 -9.39
CA VAL A 547 20.86 -18.80 -8.53
C VAL A 547 19.61 -19.09 -7.71
N ILE A 548 19.03 -18.09 -7.06
CA ILE A 548 17.81 -18.28 -6.23
C ILE A 548 16.60 -18.64 -7.09
N SER A 549 16.49 -18.06 -8.29
CA SER A 549 15.33 -18.28 -9.15
C SER A 549 15.30 -19.65 -9.83
N TYR A 550 16.47 -20.26 -10.11
CA TYR A 550 16.55 -21.43 -10.99
C TYR A 550 17.45 -22.59 -10.52
N LEU A 551 18.21 -22.44 -9.42
CA LEU A 551 19.01 -23.54 -8.85
C LEU A 551 18.37 -24.08 -7.56
N PRO A 552 18.58 -25.38 -7.24
CA PRO A 552 18.01 -26.04 -6.05
C PRO A 552 18.56 -25.54 -4.70
N MET A 553 19.30 -24.42 -4.69
CA MET A 553 19.69 -23.74 -3.44
C MET A 553 18.50 -23.04 -2.74
N GLY A 554 17.31 -23.09 -3.35
CA GLY A 554 16.05 -22.54 -2.84
C GLY A 554 15.55 -23.13 -1.52
N ASN A 555 16.08 -24.26 -1.04
CA ASN A 555 15.63 -24.92 0.20
C ASN A 555 15.94 -24.15 1.51
N SER A 556 16.36 -22.89 1.42
CA SER A 556 16.65 -22.04 2.58
C SER A 556 15.61 -20.91 2.71
N PRO A 557 14.99 -20.73 3.90
CA PRO A 557 13.97 -19.71 4.12
C PRO A 557 14.49 -18.26 3.99
N ILE A 558 15.82 -18.07 3.97
CA ILE A 558 16.46 -16.75 3.88
C ILE A 558 17.01 -16.45 2.47
N SER A 559 16.96 -17.41 1.55
CA SER A 559 17.54 -17.28 0.21
C SER A 559 16.93 -16.10 -0.56
N GLY A 560 15.59 -16.00 -0.58
CA GLY A 560 14.86 -14.88 -1.18
C GLY A 560 15.30 -13.51 -0.65
N ILE A 561 15.56 -13.42 0.66
CA ILE A 561 16.03 -12.18 1.29
C ILE A 561 17.36 -11.70 0.70
N PHE A 562 18.31 -12.62 0.51
CA PHE A 562 19.60 -12.30 -0.09
C PHE A 562 19.47 -11.89 -1.55
N GLY A 563 18.62 -12.54 -2.33
CA GLY A 563 18.34 -12.19 -3.71
C GLY A 563 17.88 -10.75 -3.86
N GLU A 564 16.83 -10.41 -3.12
CA GLU A 564 16.25 -9.06 -3.16
C GLU A 564 17.22 -8.00 -2.62
N PHE A 565 17.98 -8.33 -1.56
CA PHE A 565 19.00 -7.43 -1.01
C PHE A 565 20.10 -7.12 -2.03
N PHE A 566 20.69 -8.12 -2.69
CA PHE A 566 21.74 -7.89 -3.68
C PHE A 566 21.22 -7.21 -4.94
N TRP A 567 19.94 -7.41 -5.28
CA TRP A 567 19.29 -6.63 -6.33
C TRP A 567 19.18 -5.14 -5.96
N GLY A 568 18.79 -4.82 -4.72
CA GLY A 568 18.80 -3.44 -4.20
C GLY A 568 20.21 -2.83 -4.12
N VAL A 569 21.22 -3.61 -3.75
CA VAL A 569 22.63 -3.17 -3.76
C VAL A 569 23.08 -2.78 -5.16
N GLN A 570 22.74 -3.59 -6.18
CA GLN A 570 23.08 -3.30 -7.57
C GLN A 570 22.59 -1.91 -8.02
N HIS A 571 21.36 -1.52 -7.65
CA HIS A 571 20.77 -0.25 -8.07
C HIS A 571 21.19 0.96 -7.23
N SER A 572 21.72 0.73 -6.02
CA SER A 572 22.20 1.80 -5.13
C SER A 572 23.71 2.03 -5.20
N ALA A 573 24.48 1.06 -5.70
CA ALA A 573 25.93 1.10 -5.77
C ALA A 573 26.47 2.35 -6.48
N ALA A 574 25.85 2.75 -7.60
CA ALA A 574 26.24 3.95 -8.33
C ALA A 574 26.13 5.20 -7.44
N GLY A 575 25.00 5.42 -6.77
CA GLY A 575 24.81 6.53 -5.84
C GLY A 575 25.92 6.62 -4.78
N PHE A 576 26.25 5.51 -4.12
CA PHE A 576 27.29 5.45 -3.09
C PHE A 576 28.71 5.67 -3.64
N VAL A 577 29.04 5.09 -4.80
CA VAL A 577 30.35 5.27 -5.44
C VAL A 577 30.53 6.72 -5.90
N TYR A 578 29.51 7.33 -6.50
CA TYR A 578 29.62 8.69 -7.00
C TYR A 578 29.55 9.74 -5.89
N ILE A 579 28.81 9.54 -4.80
CA ILE A 579 28.83 10.48 -3.67
C ILE A 579 30.19 10.49 -2.96
N THR A 580 30.88 9.36 -2.89
CA THR A 580 32.19 9.27 -2.25
C THR A 580 33.31 9.75 -3.18
N MET A 581 33.28 9.37 -4.46
CA MET A 581 34.40 9.56 -5.39
C MET A 581 34.23 10.72 -6.39
N ASN A 582 33.05 11.37 -6.48
CA ASN A 582 32.80 12.46 -7.42
C ASN A 582 32.60 13.82 -6.72
N SER A 583 33.48 14.79 -7.01
CA SER A 583 33.46 16.12 -6.39
C SER A 583 32.21 16.94 -6.70
N SER A 584 31.59 16.73 -7.87
CA SER A 584 30.40 17.48 -8.26
C SER A 584 29.16 17.04 -7.48
N VAL A 585 29.01 15.73 -7.27
CA VAL A 585 27.91 15.17 -6.46
C VAL A 585 28.03 15.67 -5.02
N ARG A 586 29.25 15.62 -4.43
CA ARG A 586 29.48 16.14 -3.07
C ARG A 586 29.16 17.63 -2.92
N LYS A 587 29.50 18.45 -3.92
CA LYS A 587 29.15 19.88 -3.91
C LYS A 587 27.64 20.10 -3.87
N ASN A 588 26.89 19.34 -4.67
CA ASN A 588 25.44 19.43 -4.72
C ASN A 588 24.79 18.95 -3.40
N VAL A 589 25.31 17.87 -2.81
CA VAL A 589 24.89 17.41 -1.46
C VAL A 589 25.12 18.52 -0.42
N ALA A 590 26.32 19.12 -0.38
CA ALA A 590 26.64 20.18 0.57
C ALA A 590 25.74 21.42 0.40
N LEU A 591 25.44 21.82 -0.84
CA LEU A 591 24.51 22.92 -1.12
C LEU A 591 23.08 22.61 -0.66
N PHE A 592 22.62 21.38 -0.86
CA PHE A 592 21.29 20.94 -0.41
C PHE A 592 21.19 20.89 1.12
N MET A 593 22.20 20.35 1.81
CA MET A 593 22.25 20.30 3.27
C MET A 593 22.23 21.70 3.89
N ARG A 594 22.93 22.67 3.30
CA ARG A 594 22.86 24.08 3.73
C ARG A 594 21.44 24.63 3.62
N ARG A 595 20.72 24.33 2.53
CA ARG A 595 19.32 24.73 2.35
C ARG A 595 18.38 24.07 3.36
N ILE A 596 18.52 22.78 3.65
CA ILE A 596 17.71 22.10 4.68
C ILE A 596 17.93 22.73 6.05
N GLN A 597 19.17 23.02 6.42
CA GLN A 597 19.48 23.68 7.69
C GLN A 597 18.75 25.03 7.79
N THR A 598 18.71 25.79 6.69
CA THR A 598 17.89 26.99 6.57
C THR A 598 16.41 26.67 6.83
N TYR A 599 15.79 25.74 6.08
CA TYR A 599 14.37 25.38 6.22
C TYR A 599 13.96 24.89 7.63
N VAL A 600 14.80 24.11 8.30
CA VAL A 600 14.53 23.61 9.67
C VAL A 600 14.52 24.75 10.68
N VAL A 601 15.49 25.67 10.59
CA VAL A 601 15.55 26.86 11.45
C VAL A 601 14.32 27.75 11.25
N TYR A 602 13.87 27.92 10.00
CA TYR A 602 12.66 28.69 9.70
C TYR A 602 11.38 28.00 10.16
N SER A 603 11.26 26.69 9.98
CA SER A 603 10.09 25.92 10.42
C SER A 603 9.94 25.97 11.95
N ALA A 604 11.05 25.91 12.69
CA ALA A 604 11.08 26.09 14.13
C ALA A 604 10.67 27.52 14.55
N ALA A 605 11.08 28.55 13.81
CA ALA A 605 10.68 29.94 14.05
C ALA A 605 9.16 30.16 13.82
N VAL A 606 8.61 29.56 12.76
CA VAL A 606 7.16 29.59 12.48
C VAL A 606 6.39 28.89 13.60
N LEU A 607 6.80 27.69 14.01
CA LEU A 607 6.13 26.96 15.09
C LEU A 607 6.15 27.75 16.43
N LYS A 608 7.26 28.43 16.72
CA LYS A 608 7.39 29.31 17.89
C LYS A 608 6.41 30.50 17.81
N MET A 609 6.30 31.15 16.66
CA MET A 609 5.34 32.23 16.42
C MET A 609 3.88 31.77 16.56
N LEU A 610 3.53 30.61 15.98
CA LEU A 610 2.19 30.00 16.08
C LEU A 610 1.77 29.80 17.54
N SER A 611 2.68 29.26 18.35
CA SER A 611 2.43 29.01 19.76
C SER A 611 2.24 30.30 20.57
N LEU A 612 3.01 31.35 20.26
CA LEU A 612 2.96 32.63 20.97
C LEU A 612 1.65 33.36 20.69
N TYR A 613 1.28 33.55 19.42
CA TYR A 613 0.07 34.30 19.04
C TYR A 613 -1.22 33.63 19.49
N GLY A 614 -1.35 32.31 19.32
CA GLY A 614 -2.52 31.57 19.81
C GLY A 614 -2.73 31.73 21.32
N TYR A 615 -1.64 31.79 22.09
CA TYR A 615 -1.69 32.00 23.53
C TYR A 615 -2.08 33.45 23.92
N ILE A 616 -1.67 34.48 23.17
CA ILE A 616 -2.07 35.88 23.43
C ILE A 616 -3.59 36.07 23.28
N TYR A 617 -4.17 35.51 22.22
CA TYR A 617 -5.60 35.67 21.95
C TYR A 617 -6.45 34.85 22.92
N PHE A 618 -6.05 33.61 23.22
CA PHE A 618 -6.76 32.75 24.19
C PHE A 618 -6.73 33.34 25.60
N SER A 619 -5.57 33.85 26.04
CA SER A 619 -5.46 34.50 27.35
C SER A 619 -6.30 35.77 27.44
N THR A 620 -6.35 36.59 26.38
CA THR A 620 -7.17 37.82 26.38
C THR A 620 -8.68 37.52 26.37
N LEU A 621 -9.13 36.53 25.61
CA LEU A 621 -10.53 36.10 25.60
C LEU A 621 -10.98 35.57 26.97
N THR A 622 -10.12 34.82 27.65
CA THR A 622 -10.41 34.28 28.99
C THR A 622 -10.63 35.40 30.01
N ILE A 623 -9.83 36.47 29.94
CA ILE A 623 -9.96 37.63 30.83
C ILE A 623 -11.22 38.44 30.52
N PHE A 624 -11.56 38.61 29.24
CA PHE A 624 -12.81 39.25 28.84
C PHE A 624 -14.03 38.53 29.43
N LEU A 625 -14.05 37.19 29.29
CA LEU A 625 -15.12 36.37 29.83
C LEU A 625 -15.20 36.47 31.36
N ALA A 626 -14.06 36.60 32.06
CA ALA A 626 -14.05 36.87 33.49
C ALA A 626 -14.73 38.21 33.85
N TYR A 627 -14.54 39.28 33.06
CA TYR A 627 -15.24 40.56 33.27
C TYR A 627 -16.75 40.45 33.08
N VAL A 628 -17.18 39.73 32.04
CA VAL A 628 -18.61 39.46 31.83
C VAL A 628 -19.18 38.65 33.00
N GLY A 629 -18.42 37.69 33.52
CA GLY A 629 -18.72 36.93 34.75
C GLY A 629 -18.97 37.81 35.96
N TYR A 630 -18.09 38.78 36.21
CA TYR A 630 -18.23 39.68 37.36
C TYR A 630 -19.33 40.74 37.17
N ALA A 631 -19.48 41.31 35.97
CA ALA A 631 -20.46 42.34 35.70
C ALA A 631 -21.90 41.80 35.59
N LYS A 632 -22.08 40.63 34.97
CA LYS A 632 -23.38 39.97 34.74
C LYS A 632 -23.26 38.44 34.91
N PRO A 633 -23.25 37.93 36.16
CA PRO A 633 -22.99 36.52 36.44
C PRO A 633 -24.00 35.55 35.80
N LEU A 634 -25.28 35.91 35.74
CA LEU A 634 -26.31 35.13 35.03
C LEU A 634 -26.05 35.05 33.53
N LEU A 635 -25.69 36.18 32.90
CA LEU A 635 -25.36 36.22 31.47
C LEU A 635 -24.11 35.38 31.17
N PHE A 636 -23.11 35.42 32.04
CA PHE A 636 -21.91 34.59 31.92
C PHE A 636 -22.23 33.10 32.04
N GLN A 637 -23.10 32.72 32.98
CA GLN A 637 -23.53 31.32 33.14
C GLN A 637 -24.30 30.82 31.91
N THR A 638 -25.15 31.66 31.30
CA THR A 638 -25.83 31.34 30.03
C THR A 638 -24.86 31.30 28.85
N LEU A 639 -23.89 32.22 28.78
CA LEU A 639 -22.85 32.26 27.75
C LEU A 639 -22.00 30.99 27.79
N MET A 640 -21.45 30.64 28.95
CA MET A 640 -20.56 29.46 29.10
C MET A 640 -21.25 28.12 28.79
N MET A 641 -22.58 28.06 28.91
CA MET A 641 -23.38 26.86 28.63
C MET A 641 -23.93 26.80 27.20
N THR A 642 -23.78 27.86 26.40
CA THR A 642 -24.32 27.92 25.03
C THR A 642 -23.26 27.56 23.98
N ARG A 643 -23.70 26.89 22.91
CA ARG A 643 -22.94 26.56 21.68
C ARG A 643 -22.15 27.76 21.11
N ASN A 644 -22.55 28.97 21.45
CA ASN A 644 -21.92 30.23 21.05
C ASN A 644 -20.53 30.47 21.68
N VAL A 645 -20.22 29.93 22.86
CA VAL A 645 -18.86 30.04 23.44
C VAL A 645 -17.88 29.10 22.73
N VAL A 646 -18.32 27.91 22.31
CA VAL A 646 -17.52 27.03 21.44
C VAL A 646 -17.26 27.72 20.09
N ILE A 647 -18.25 28.43 19.54
CA ILE A 647 -18.09 29.26 18.33
C ILE A 647 -17.12 30.42 18.59
N ALA A 648 -17.16 31.09 19.74
CA ALA A 648 -16.22 32.18 20.08
C ALA A 648 -14.77 31.68 20.24
N PHE A 649 -14.56 30.52 20.87
CA PHE A 649 -13.25 29.86 20.94
C PHE A 649 -12.79 29.38 19.55
N GLY A 650 -13.71 28.89 18.72
CA GLY A 650 -13.44 28.53 17.32
C GLY A 650 -13.07 29.74 16.46
N LEU A 651 -13.77 30.86 16.61
CA LEU A 651 -13.48 32.13 15.94
C LEU A 651 -12.14 32.71 16.39
N GLY A 652 -11.76 32.58 17.66
CA GLY A 652 -10.42 32.95 18.14
C GLY A 652 -9.30 32.11 17.51
N TYR A 653 -9.57 30.83 17.23
CA TYR A 653 -8.65 29.94 16.50
C TYR A 653 -8.54 30.33 15.03
N VAL A 654 -9.68 30.58 14.37
CA VAL A 654 -9.74 31.08 12.98
C VAL A 654 -9.03 32.43 12.86
N TRP A 655 -9.20 33.32 13.84
CA TRP A 655 -8.53 34.61 13.89
C TRP A 655 -7.02 34.49 14.07
N THR A 656 -6.57 33.56 14.94
CA THR A 656 -5.14 33.23 15.07
C THR A 656 -4.57 32.81 13.72
N VAL A 657 -5.29 31.94 12.99
CA VAL A 657 -4.92 31.50 11.64
C VAL A 657 -4.87 32.67 10.64
N ILE A 658 -5.83 33.60 10.67
CA ILE A 658 -5.80 34.81 9.83
C ILE A 658 -4.59 35.69 10.15
N SER A 659 -4.30 35.97 11.43
CA SER A 659 -3.11 36.74 11.87
C SER A 659 -1.79 36.07 11.49
N ILE A 660 -1.77 34.75 11.35
CA ILE A 660 -0.61 33.99 10.85
C ILE A 660 -0.38 34.26 9.37
N PHE A 661 -1.46 34.21 8.56
CA PHE A 661 -1.38 34.46 7.12
C PHE A 661 -1.08 35.91 6.77
N THR A 662 -1.33 36.87 7.67
CA THR A 662 -0.97 38.28 7.48
C THR A 662 0.50 38.59 7.83
N VAL A 663 1.16 37.79 8.67
CA VAL A 663 2.61 37.93 9.02
C VAL A 663 3.51 37.04 8.15
N TYR A 664 2.99 35.91 7.66
CA TYR A 664 3.59 35.04 6.65
C TYR A 664 4.30 35.77 5.50
N PRO A 665 3.75 36.86 4.95
CA PRO A 665 4.29 37.52 3.78
C PRO A 665 5.71 38.10 4.04
N ARG A 666 5.98 38.66 5.25
CA ARG A 666 7.30 39.23 5.63
C ARG A 666 8.40 38.17 5.64
N ILE A 667 8.05 36.94 5.97
CA ILE A 667 8.96 35.80 6.05
C ILE A 667 9.24 35.27 4.66
N THR A 668 8.24 35.18 3.77
CA THR A 668 8.43 34.82 2.36
C THR A 668 9.30 35.82 1.59
N ALA A 669 9.17 37.13 1.83
CA ALA A 669 10.02 38.13 1.18
C ALA A 669 11.51 37.97 1.56
N LEU A 670 11.77 37.68 2.85
CA LEU A 670 13.11 37.38 3.37
C LEU A 670 13.68 36.03 2.89
N LEU A 671 12.81 35.04 2.67
CA LEU A 671 13.17 33.68 2.23
C LEU A 671 13.48 33.58 0.72
N PHE A 672 12.86 34.43 -0.10
CA PHE A 672 12.97 34.37 -1.56
C PHE A 672 13.73 35.55 -2.18
N GLY A 673 14.26 36.48 -1.37
CA GLY A 673 15.04 37.63 -1.85
C GLY A 673 14.23 38.57 -2.74
N MET A 674 12.90 38.61 -2.58
CA MET A 674 12.03 39.47 -3.38
C MET A 674 11.99 40.88 -2.78
N SER A 675 12.00 41.92 -3.62
CA SER A 675 11.79 43.30 -3.17
C SER A 675 10.43 43.44 -2.49
N LEU A 676 10.41 44.07 -1.31
CA LEU A 676 9.21 44.36 -0.54
C LEU A 676 8.39 45.44 -1.26
N ASP A 677 7.51 45.03 -2.17
CA ASP A 677 6.60 45.96 -2.87
C ASP A 677 5.48 46.48 -1.94
N ALA A 678 5.03 47.71 -2.22
CA ALA A 678 4.13 48.56 -1.42
C ALA A 678 2.76 47.98 -1.01
N ASN A 679 2.38 46.79 -1.50
CA ASN A 679 1.09 46.15 -1.20
C ASN A 679 0.99 45.49 0.20
N TYR A 680 2.05 45.58 1.02
CA TYR A 680 2.08 45.04 2.38
C TYR A 680 1.52 45.96 3.46
N SER A 681 1.45 47.26 3.19
CA SER A 681 0.97 48.28 4.12
C SER A 681 -0.46 48.03 4.62
N PRO A 682 -1.46 47.67 3.78
CA PRO A 682 -2.85 47.53 4.23
C PRO A 682 -3.07 46.41 5.25
N ILE A 683 -2.32 45.32 5.12
CA ILE A 683 -2.47 44.13 5.96
C ILE A 683 -1.93 44.38 7.37
N MET A 684 -0.77 45.02 7.44
CA MET A 684 -0.14 45.39 8.72
C MET A 684 -0.97 46.44 9.45
N ILE A 685 -1.42 47.46 8.73
CA ILE A 685 -2.37 48.46 9.21
C ILE A 685 -3.63 47.80 9.78
N THR A 686 -4.20 46.84 9.06
CA THR A 686 -5.41 46.12 9.50
C THR A 686 -5.17 45.37 10.81
N HIS A 687 -4.05 44.66 10.93
CA HIS A 687 -3.70 43.95 12.17
C HIS A 687 -3.51 44.90 13.36
N THR A 688 -2.74 45.97 13.18
CA THR A 688 -2.44 46.95 14.24
C THR A 688 -3.70 47.70 14.68
N THR A 689 -4.55 48.10 13.73
CA THR A 689 -5.84 48.78 14.01
C THR A 689 -6.79 47.90 14.82
N ILE A 690 -6.90 46.62 14.48
CA ILE A 690 -7.77 45.68 15.20
C ILE A 690 -7.24 45.40 16.61
N ALA A 691 -5.91 45.27 16.77
CA ALA A 691 -5.28 45.09 18.08
C ALA A 691 -5.54 46.29 19.01
N VAL A 692 -5.40 47.52 18.50
CA VAL A 692 -5.72 48.75 19.22
C VAL A 692 -7.20 48.77 19.62
N GLY A 693 -8.11 48.49 18.69
CA GLY A 693 -9.55 48.45 18.97
C GLY A 693 -9.93 47.44 20.05
N PHE A 694 -9.34 46.24 20.01
CA PHE A 694 -9.64 45.19 20.98
C PHE A 694 -9.09 45.49 22.38
N TYR A 695 -7.87 46.03 22.48
CA TYR A 695 -7.29 46.43 23.76
C TYR A 695 -7.99 47.62 24.39
N ALA A 696 -8.40 48.61 23.59
CA ALA A 696 -9.23 49.72 24.06
C ALA A 696 -10.57 49.21 24.61
N PHE A 697 -11.24 48.33 23.87
CA PHE A 697 -12.51 47.71 24.27
C PHE A 697 -12.38 46.94 25.60
N MET A 698 -11.32 46.14 25.76
CA MET A 698 -11.02 45.42 27.00
C MET A 698 -10.86 46.35 28.20
N LEU A 699 -10.11 47.44 28.04
CA LEU A 699 -9.87 48.42 29.09
C LEU A 699 -11.19 49.13 29.47
N SER A 700 -12.04 49.47 28.50
CA SER A 700 -13.36 50.05 28.73
C SER A 700 -14.27 49.11 29.55
N PHE A 701 -14.29 47.81 29.23
CA PHE A 701 -15.09 46.84 29.99
C PHE A 701 -14.59 46.65 31.42
N TYR A 702 -13.27 46.66 31.63
CA TYR A 702 -12.68 46.61 32.96
C TYR A 702 -13.09 47.83 33.81
N VAL A 703 -12.97 49.05 33.26
CA VAL A 703 -13.40 50.28 33.93
C VAL A 703 -14.90 50.26 34.22
N MET A 704 -15.72 49.86 33.25
CA MET A 704 -17.17 49.73 33.41
C MET A 704 -17.52 48.72 34.52
N THR A 705 -16.80 47.60 34.60
CA THR A 705 -17.01 46.58 35.64
C THR A 705 -16.71 47.13 37.03
N ILE A 706 -15.64 47.91 37.19
CA ILE A 706 -15.33 48.60 38.45
C ILE A 706 -16.45 49.56 38.84
N VAL A 707 -16.87 50.44 37.92
CA VAL A 707 -17.91 51.45 38.17
C VAL A 707 -19.25 50.79 38.54
N LEU A 708 -19.67 49.75 37.82
CA LEU A 708 -20.91 49.04 38.11
C LEU A 708 -20.86 48.28 39.44
N THR A 709 -19.70 47.74 39.81
CA THR A 709 -19.53 47.03 41.09
C THR A 709 -19.56 48.00 42.27
N ILE A 710 -18.96 49.19 42.13
CA ILE A 710 -19.01 50.26 43.13
C ILE A 710 -20.47 50.74 43.32
N ARG A 711 -21.17 51.09 42.23
CA ARG A 711 -22.57 51.54 42.29
C ARG A 711 -23.51 50.50 42.91
N ARG A 712 -23.27 49.20 42.70
CA ARG A 712 -24.05 48.11 43.33
C ARG A 712 -23.74 47.91 44.81
N ALA A 713 -22.49 48.19 45.23
CA ALA A 713 -22.09 48.11 46.63
C ALA A 713 -22.73 49.22 47.48
N GLU A 714 -22.99 50.40 46.90
CA GLU A 714 -23.60 51.56 47.58
C GLU A 714 -25.12 51.39 47.81
N GLY A 715 -25.82 50.56 47.03
CA GLY A 715 -27.29 50.47 47.02
C GLY A 715 -27.93 49.26 47.71
N THR A 716 -27.18 48.40 48.42
CA THR A 716 -27.72 47.11 48.92
C THR A 716 -27.32 46.77 50.36
N ARG A 717 -28.21 46.08 51.11
CA ARG A 717 -27.95 45.54 52.48
C ARG A 717 -26.79 44.52 52.56
N ASN A 718 -26.21 44.13 51.43
CA ASN A 718 -25.15 43.13 51.31
C ASN A 718 -23.82 43.73 50.77
N ALA A 719 -23.52 44.97 51.15
CA ALA A 719 -22.32 45.71 50.72
C ALA A 719 -21.00 44.90 50.89
N ASN A 720 -20.89 44.11 51.96
CA ASN A 720 -19.71 43.27 52.24
C ASN A 720 -19.44 42.16 51.20
N ALA A 721 -20.47 41.66 50.51
CA ALA A 721 -20.29 40.68 49.44
C ALA A 721 -19.77 41.36 48.16
N HIS A 722 -20.33 42.51 47.80
CA HIS A 722 -19.90 43.28 46.64
C HIS A 722 -18.49 43.86 46.80
N TRP A 723 -18.10 44.26 48.01
CA TRP A 723 -16.76 44.75 48.30
C TRP A 723 -15.68 43.67 48.19
N ARG A 724 -16.00 42.42 48.53
CA ARG A 724 -15.10 41.27 48.29
C ARG A 724 -14.90 40.97 46.81
N VAL A 725 -15.95 41.14 46.00
CA VAL A 725 -15.87 41.01 44.54
C VAL A 725 -15.00 42.13 43.96
N LEU A 726 -15.22 43.39 44.35
CA LEU A 726 -14.39 44.51 43.90
C LEU A 726 -12.92 44.32 44.29
N LYS A 727 -12.64 43.90 45.52
CA LYS A 727 -11.27 43.60 45.98
C LYS A 727 -10.62 42.51 45.12
N SER A 728 -11.37 41.48 44.73
CA SER A 728 -10.86 40.43 43.84
C SER A 728 -10.58 40.93 42.43
N VAL A 729 -11.48 41.74 41.85
CA VAL A 729 -11.25 42.37 40.54
C VAL A 729 -10.02 43.28 40.58
N LEU A 730 -9.85 44.08 41.63
CA LEU A 730 -8.71 44.98 41.77
C LEU A 730 -7.38 44.23 41.96
N ILE A 731 -7.37 43.13 42.70
CA ILE A 731 -6.14 42.34 42.92
C ILE A 731 -5.74 41.57 41.67
N TYR A 732 -6.68 40.91 41.01
CA TYR A 732 -6.36 39.95 39.94
C TYR A 732 -6.41 40.53 38.53
N CYS A 733 -7.20 41.60 38.31
CA CYS A 733 -7.45 42.12 36.96
C CYS A 733 -6.71 43.43 36.64
N THR A 734 -6.36 44.22 37.66
CA THR A 734 -5.65 45.50 37.47
C THR A 734 -4.24 45.33 36.91
N PRO A 735 -3.39 44.43 37.45
CA PRO A 735 -2.00 44.35 36.98
C PRO A 735 -1.88 43.96 35.50
N PRO A 736 -2.65 43.00 34.96
CA PRO A 736 -2.62 42.73 33.53
C PRO A 736 -3.10 43.89 32.65
N ASN A 737 -4.14 44.63 33.08
CA ASN A 737 -4.68 45.74 32.30
C ASN A 737 -3.78 46.97 32.32
N PHE A 738 -2.97 47.14 33.37
CA PHE A 738 -1.89 48.13 33.37
C PHE A 738 -0.90 47.86 32.23
N PHE A 739 -0.48 46.61 32.05
CA PHE A 739 0.39 46.25 30.93
C PHE A 739 -0.33 46.30 29.57
N VAL A 740 -1.66 46.09 29.50
CA VAL A 740 -2.46 46.37 28.29
C VAL A 740 -2.33 47.84 27.90
N ALA A 741 -2.50 48.75 28.86
CA ALA A 741 -2.44 50.19 28.61
C ALA A 741 -1.05 50.64 28.13
N ILE A 742 0.03 50.10 28.74
CA ILE A 742 1.42 50.32 28.30
C ILE A 742 1.66 49.78 26.89
N THR A 743 1.11 48.62 26.57
CA THR A 743 1.30 48.00 25.26
C THR A 743 0.51 48.76 24.18
N LEU A 744 -0.67 49.28 24.54
CA LEU A 744 -1.56 50.03 23.65
C LEU A 744 -0.90 51.30 23.14
N SER A 745 -0.11 52.01 23.96
CA SER A 745 0.59 53.22 23.50
C SER A 745 1.61 52.93 22.40
N ALA A 746 2.31 51.81 22.47
CA ALA A 746 3.24 51.37 21.42
C ALA A 746 2.50 51.02 20.11
N TYR A 747 1.43 50.21 20.17
CA TYR A 747 0.65 49.85 18.99
C TYR A 747 -0.08 51.04 18.36
N CYS A 748 -0.56 51.99 19.17
CA CYS A 748 -1.12 53.25 18.65
C CYS A 748 -0.06 54.07 17.91
N CYS A 749 1.17 54.14 18.43
CA CYS A 749 2.27 54.85 17.79
C CYS A 749 2.64 54.20 16.44
N ASP A 750 2.77 52.87 16.40
CA ASP A 750 3.03 52.11 15.17
C ASP A 750 1.90 52.31 14.14
N THR A 751 0.63 52.33 14.58
CA THR A 751 -0.52 52.61 13.71
C THR A 751 -0.45 54.00 13.08
N ILE A 752 -0.06 55.02 13.85
CA ILE A 752 0.07 56.40 13.38
C ILE A 752 1.18 56.52 12.32
N ILE A 753 2.34 55.89 12.55
CA ILE A 753 3.42 55.86 11.56
C ILE A 753 2.97 55.15 10.28
N GLU A 754 2.28 54.02 10.41
CA GLU A 754 1.83 53.20 9.27
C GLU A 754 0.74 53.88 8.43
N PHE A 755 -0.24 54.55 9.05
CA PHE A 755 -1.26 55.33 8.33
C PHE A 755 -0.75 56.66 7.80
N GLY A 756 0.21 57.29 8.49
CA GLY A 756 0.77 58.59 8.11
C GLY A 756 1.72 58.54 6.91
N GLY A 757 2.02 57.35 6.38
CA GLY A 757 2.91 57.19 5.21
C GLY A 757 4.39 57.45 5.50
N TYR A 758 4.79 57.62 6.76
CA TYR A 758 6.17 57.90 7.18
C TYR A 758 7.14 56.72 7.01
N LEU A 759 6.66 55.57 6.52
CA LEU A 759 7.41 54.33 6.29
C LEU A 759 7.82 54.12 4.82
N GLN A 760 8.06 55.18 4.05
CA GLN A 760 8.67 55.06 2.72
C GLN A 760 10.07 55.70 2.70
N PRO A 761 11.12 54.99 3.16
CA PRO A 761 12.46 55.36 2.75
C PRO A 761 12.57 55.10 1.25
N SER A 762 13.09 56.07 0.50
CA SER A 762 13.28 55.92 -0.95
C SER A 762 14.09 54.67 -1.29
N HIS A 763 15.00 54.23 -0.41
CA HIS A 763 15.69 52.94 -0.44
C HIS A 763 15.79 52.29 0.96
N TRP A 764 15.49 51.00 1.06
CA TRP A 764 15.65 50.24 2.31
C TRP A 764 17.14 50.10 2.68
N PRO A 765 17.56 50.42 3.92
CA PRO A 765 18.96 50.38 4.30
C PRO A 765 19.47 48.93 4.42
N THR A 766 20.78 48.75 4.18
CA THR A 766 21.49 47.47 4.44
C THR A 766 21.34 47.03 5.91
N PRO A 767 21.55 45.75 6.26
CA PRO A 767 21.38 45.25 7.63
C PRO A 767 22.11 46.08 8.71
N ASN A 768 23.26 46.68 8.38
CA ASN A 768 24.01 47.57 9.28
C ASN A 768 23.44 49.00 9.36
N GLY A 769 22.67 49.45 8.36
CA GLY A 769 22.02 50.77 8.34
C GLY A 769 20.66 50.81 9.03
N ILE A 770 20.03 49.66 9.28
CA ILE A 770 18.77 49.55 10.03
C ILE A 770 18.92 50.10 11.46
N THR A 771 20.06 49.83 12.10
CA THR A 771 20.39 50.33 13.45
C THR A 771 20.52 51.84 13.51
N THR A 772 21.07 52.47 12.47
CA THR A 772 21.23 53.93 12.39
C THR A 772 19.89 54.62 12.12
N TRP A 773 19.04 54.03 11.28
CA TRP A 773 17.69 54.52 10.99
C TRP A 773 16.78 54.48 12.23
N LEU A 774 16.78 53.35 12.96
CA LEU A 774 16.04 53.18 14.22
C LEU A 774 16.46 54.19 15.31
N GLN A 775 17.67 54.74 15.24
CA GLN A 775 18.20 55.68 16.23
C GLN A 775 17.92 57.16 15.90
N HIS A 776 17.64 57.50 14.64
CA HIS A 776 17.57 58.92 14.21
C HIS A 776 16.27 59.32 13.50
N GLU A 777 15.51 58.41 12.89
CA GLU A 777 14.32 58.76 12.10
C GLU A 777 13.01 58.13 12.59
N ASP A 778 13.07 57.13 13.49
CA ASP A 778 11.88 56.46 14.01
C ASP A 778 11.33 57.17 15.26
N PHE A 779 10.35 58.06 15.06
CA PHE A 779 9.68 58.79 16.14
C PHE A 779 9.10 57.89 17.25
N CYS A 780 8.69 56.65 16.93
CA CYS A 780 8.14 55.71 17.90
C CYS A 780 9.20 54.79 18.54
N ALA A 781 10.49 54.95 18.23
CA ALA A 781 11.56 54.08 18.71
C ALA A 781 11.60 53.96 20.24
N ALA A 782 11.28 55.04 20.98
CA ALA A 782 11.24 55.04 22.44
C ALA A 782 10.08 54.21 23.03
N LEU A 783 8.98 54.06 22.27
CA LEU A 783 7.77 53.35 22.67
C LEU A 783 7.73 51.90 22.15
N ARG A 784 8.41 51.56 21.06
CA ARG A 784 8.46 50.19 20.52
C ARG A 784 8.91 49.11 21.51
N PRO A 785 9.89 49.34 22.41
CA PRO A 785 10.23 48.36 23.45
C PRO A 785 9.03 48.02 24.35
N TRP A 786 8.06 48.93 24.48
CA TRP A 786 6.90 48.78 25.34
C TRP A 786 5.90 47.77 24.78
N ALA A 787 5.89 47.54 23.45
CA ALA A 787 5.15 46.44 22.83
C ALA A 787 5.57 45.05 23.36
N GLY A 788 6.83 44.92 23.80
CA GLY A 788 7.37 43.71 24.43
C GLY A 788 6.76 43.36 25.78
N PHE A 789 6.09 44.31 26.45
CA PHE A 789 5.38 44.07 27.71
C PHE A 789 4.12 43.22 27.53
N THR A 790 3.73 42.91 26.29
CA THR A 790 2.72 41.87 25.98
C THR A 790 3.09 40.52 26.62
N ASN A 791 4.39 40.17 26.64
CA ASN A 791 4.87 38.93 27.26
C ASN A 791 4.83 39.01 28.80
N VAL A 792 5.18 40.17 29.36
CA VAL A 792 5.10 40.43 30.80
C VAL A 792 3.65 40.36 31.28
N ARG A 793 2.72 41.01 30.55
CA ARG A 793 1.28 40.90 30.75
C ARG A 793 0.81 39.45 30.81
N GLN A 794 1.26 38.62 29.88
CA GLN A 794 0.88 37.20 29.81
C GLN A 794 1.37 36.39 31.00
N MET A 795 2.60 36.64 31.45
CA MET A 795 3.13 36.04 32.67
C MET A 795 2.30 36.44 33.88
N VAL A 796 2.00 37.74 34.03
CA VAL A 796 1.16 38.26 35.12
C VAL A 796 -0.26 37.70 35.07
N ASN A 797 -0.84 37.54 33.87
CA ASN A 797 -2.13 36.89 33.66
C ASN A 797 -2.15 35.43 34.10
N GLY A 798 -1.14 34.66 33.70
CA GLY A 798 -1.01 33.26 34.10
C GLY A 798 -0.90 33.12 35.61
N LEU A 799 -0.09 33.97 36.26
CA LEU A 799 0.07 34.00 37.71
C LEU A 799 -1.23 34.41 38.43
N ALA A 800 -1.91 35.45 37.95
CA ALA A 800 -3.19 35.89 38.51
C ALA A 800 -4.27 34.80 38.37
N ALA A 801 -4.32 34.10 37.23
CA ALA A 801 -5.27 33.00 37.01
C ALA A 801 -4.99 31.78 37.91
N VAL A 802 -3.71 31.42 38.11
CA VAL A 802 -3.29 30.39 39.06
C VAL A 802 -3.65 30.78 40.49
N LEU A 803 -3.51 32.05 40.88
CA LEU A 803 -3.85 32.48 42.24
C LEU A 803 -5.37 32.55 42.46
N ALA A 804 -6.13 33.02 41.48
CA ALA A 804 -7.56 33.31 41.60
C ALA A 804 -8.47 32.08 41.41
N PHE A 805 -8.15 31.17 40.49
CA PHE A 805 -9.07 30.09 40.08
C PHE A 805 -8.58 28.71 40.52
N TYR A 806 -9.36 28.03 41.38
CA TYR A 806 -9.04 26.68 41.85
C TYR A 806 -9.01 25.64 40.70
N ASP A 807 -9.97 25.69 39.79
CA ASP A 807 -10.03 24.75 38.66
C ASP A 807 -8.87 24.93 37.69
N TYR A 808 -8.40 26.17 37.51
CA TYR A 808 -7.21 26.46 36.72
C TYR A 808 -5.94 25.90 37.38
N ARG A 809 -5.79 26.03 38.71
CA ARG A 809 -4.70 25.36 39.46
C ARG A 809 -4.72 23.86 39.28
N LEU A 810 -5.90 23.25 39.34
CA LEU A 810 -6.07 21.81 39.19
C LEU A 810 -5.71 21.35 37.77
N ALA A 811 -6.10 22.10 36.74
CA ALA A 811 -5.76 21.86 35.36
C ALA A 811 -4.25 21.99 35.10
N VAL A 812 -3.62 23.07 35.58
CA VAL A 812 -2.16 23.29 35.47
C VAL A 812 -1.40 22.17 36.20
N LYS A 813 -1.80 21.79 37.42
CA LYS A 813 -1.21 20.67 38.16
C LYS A 813 -1.30 19.36 37.37
N ARG A 814 -2.44 19.06 36.75
CA ARG A 814 -2.63 17.87 35.91
C ARG A 814 -1.74 17.91 34.66
N GLY A 815 -1.64 19.06 34.00
CA GLY A 815 -0.78 19.25 32.82
C GLY A 815 0.70 19.09 33.13
N VAL A 816 1.18 19.71 34.22
CA VAL A 816 2.57 19.56 34.69
C VAL A 816 2.86 18.10 35.06
N LEU A 817 1.95 17.43 35.78
CA LEU A 817 2.11 16.02 36.12
C LEU A 817 2.13 15.12 34.87
N TRP A 818 1.35 15.43 33.84
CA TRP A 818 1.35 14.72 32.57
C TRP A 818 2.67 14.93 31.79
N ALA A 819 3.13 16.18 31.67
CA ALA A 819 4.38 16.52 30.99
C ALA A 819 5.62 16.00 31.71
N ALA A 820 5.56 15.85 33.04
CA ALA A 820 6.64 15.29 33.83
C ALA A 820 6.70 13.74 33.77
N ARG A 821 5.66 13.04 33.25
CA ARG A 821 5.65 11.56 33.20
C ARG A 821 6.82 10.91 32.47
N PRO A 822 7.29 11.41 31.30
CA PRO A 822 8.45 10.83 30.60
C PRO A 822 9.72 11.02 31.43
N ILE A 823 9.90 12.20 32.03
CA ILE A 823 11.06 12.56 32.85
C ILE A 823 11.08 11.75 34.15
N MET A 824 9.94 11.61 34.82
CA MET A 824 9.81 10.78 36.04
C MET A 824 10.00 9.28 35.75
N LYS A 825 9.65 8.79 34.55
CA LYS A 825 9.96 7.42 34.10
C LYS A 825 11.46 7.21 33.90
N VAL A 826 12.15 8.19 33.32
CA VAL A 826 13.61 8.14 33.13
C VAL A 826 14.33 8.20 34.48
N LEU A 827 13.88 9.03 35.41
CA LEU A 827 14.51 9.25 36.72
C LEU A 827 14.16 8.20 37.80
N HIS A 828 13.41 7.13 37.49
CA HIS A 828 13.09 6.02 38.42
C HIS A 828 12.44 6.45 39.75
N ILE A 829 11.75 7.60 39.79
CA ILE A 829 11.06 8.06 41.00
C ILE A 829 9.80 7.21 41.19
N ARG A 830 9.86 6.18 42.05
CA ARG A 830 8.70 5.36 42.44
C ARG A 830 7.78 6.20 43.34
N GLY A 831 6.65 6.64 42.78
CA GLY A 831 5.58 7.28 43.57
C GLY A 831 5.01 6.32 44.63
N THR A 832 4.89 6.82 45.87
CA THR A 832 4.28 6.09 46.99
C THR A 832 2.80 5.81 46.74
N SER A 833 2.27 4.80 47.43
CA SER A 833 0.91 4.25 47.29
C SER A 833 -0.23 5.28 47.37
N SER A 834 -0.02 6.47 47.96
CA SER A 834 -1.03 7.54 47.98
C SER A 834 -1.19 8.26 46.63
N GLN A 835 -0.18 8.29 45.76
CA GLN A 835 -0.28 8.91 44.43
C GLN A 835 -1.00 8.04 43.40
N LYS A 836 -0.98 6.70 43.56
CA LYS A 836 -1.74 5.77 42.70
C LYS A 836 -3.26 5.89 42.93
N ALA A 837 -3.70 6.24 44.14
CA ALA A 837 -5.12 6.44 44.45
C ALA A 837 -5.75 7.64 43.71
N LEU A 838 -4.95 8.65 43.34
CA LEU A 838 -5.40 9.83 42.58
C LEU A 838 -5.55 9.57 41.07
N PHE A 839 -4.88 8.55 40.52
CA PHE A 839 -4.98 8.19 39.10
C PHE A 839 -6.09 7.16 38.80
N VAL A 840 -6.51 6.37 39.79
CA VAL A 840 -7.57 5.34 39.60
C VAL A 840 -8.99 5.89 39.68
N LYS A 841 -9.20 7.07 40.30
CA LYS A 841 -10.53 7.73 40.32
C LYS A 841 -10.92 8.42 38.99
N SER A 842 -10.08 8.39 37.95
CA SER A 842 -10.34 9.10 36.68
C SER A 842 -11.02 8.25 35.58
N SER A 843 -11.59 7.10 35.90
CA SER A 843 -12.33 6.26 34.93
C SER A 843 -13.84 6.10 35.21
N LYS A 844 -14.40 6.76 36.22
CA LYS A 844 -15.86 6.78 36.43
C LYS A 844 -16.48 8.03 35.79
N ALA A 845 -17.36 7.78 34.84
CA ALA A 845 -18.19 8.74 34.13
C ALA A 845 -19.02 9.63 35.07
N LEU A 846 -19.43 10.79 34.54
CA LEU A 846 -20.30 11.79 35.20
C LEU A 846 -21.47 11.15 35.96
N PRO A 847 -21.76 11.55 37.21
CA PRO A 847 -23.06 11.30 37.81
C PRO A 847 -24.11 12.21 37.15
N THR A 848 -25.16 11.58 36.63
CA THR A 848 -26.42 12.20 36.20
C THR A 848 -27.04 13.04 37.32
N GLN A 849 -27.55 14.22 36.94
CA GLN A 849 -28.29 15.13 37.82
C GLN A 849 -29.50 14.42 38.46
N HIS A 850 -29.57 14.44 39.78
CA HIS A 850 -30.82 14.19 40.50
C HIS A 850 -31.68 15.47 40.46
N THR A 851 -32.84 15.36 39.81
CA THR A 851 -34.00 16.23 40.01
C THR A 851 -34.57 16.01 41.40
N VAL A 852 -34.57 17.07 42.22
CA VAL A 852 -35.31 17.14 43.48
C VAL A 852 -36.70 17.66 43.18
N THR A 853 -37.72 16.84 43.43
CA THR A 853 -39.11 17.26 43.60
C THR A 853 -39.38 17.54 45.08
N SER A 854 -40.05 18.67 45.35
CA SER A 854 -40.79 19.08 46.56
C SER A 854 -41.67 17.95 47.13
N SER A 855 -42.07 17.82 48.40
CA SER A 855 -42.54 18.69 49.52
C SER A 855 -42.93 17.75 50.69
N PRO A 856 -43.32 18.17 51.92
CA PRO A 856 -43.53 19.52 52.48
C PRO A 856 -42.43 20.02 53.43
#